data_AF-A0A3D3NRS7-F1
#
_entry.id   AF-A0A3D3NRS7-F1
#
_cell.length_a   1.000
_cell.length_b   1.000
_cell.length_c   1.000
_cell.angle_alpha   90.00
_cell.angle_beta   90.00
_cell.angle_gamma   90.00
#
_symmetry.space_group_name_H-M   'P 1'
#
loop_
_entity.id
_entity.type
_entity.pdbx_description
1 polymer ?
#
loop_
_entity_poly.entity_id
_entity_poly.type
_entity_poly.pdbx_seq_one_letter_code
_entity_poly.pdbx_strand_id
1 'polypeptide(L)'
;MFFAVRLLSCLCLLLPAALRAEFATVWTLGVHDGTPNGFGSVWGIFPSPGSASVLDDDYYFAGDYSDPVGVVAAAEPVNQADNALASGDNSASQRYHFMLSAGQAAGAARVRFILHHCWGGTPADRGYGTHEFTVKLNGAVIGTRTASTYGALVVEADATPNTGANTIEVIRSGGSADGWVHIDALAFEIDPTATLDADSDGLPRWWEETHGLSDTNPADAALDLDGDDLTHLQEFARGTNPRLADTDGDGLSDAVETNTGVYAGISELGTNPLLADTDGDTLSDGDEWLTHHTSPLLADSDADGAPDAWELRTGHDAMSAASTPPVFPDAVAVNFVSDVNPHNALPWLAPAGLSPQLHWNNTMPLTSWNTTSGNTMHIESPQQGVLVNSAGAPTTMTLAWTSPNHVWINGNTGAPDRMIMDAYLVVSDSTPASVTIGGIPFAGYDVILYAGGSYDGAVGYARLNDLPATDRWFITGSRPPETRFTEPHGSTPAKPWRGNAIRWRNVTGATASVKLFPHDNHELGIHGIQIVDSATDSDGDGMTDSWELTHRLRPDLNDAALDPDGDGLSNSGEYARGTDPHNPDTDGDGLTDNVERNTGVFFSHLNTGSNPLIADTDGDGLSDGEELARLPSPTNPLLADTDSDGMDDAEEIRLGRDPLFAESAGAFLPQVTTSPRTFLWQVENVQIIRDHTRGHHSGLQWGDDTLLRLTLRNSAFPNQDAFWVALRVVSGRITRYFYSNYESAFSHPDNNSWDNWESDWNEPPTDLAPALGFSGHGSVDMSDRLRFRIEGSSPGSRTNWTFTFSIFNQDTNTTVASTTFASCALALSVHNNSATWQDQSGAPGIYSLYQNDGVRVFIHSARLDTTTAFAAWKDSDNDGMTDAWENLHGFDKNNPADASLDADNDGLTNLQEFLAGTN
;
A
#
# COMPACT_ATOMS: atom_id res chain seq x y z
N MET A 1 -23.47 -23.36 -28.70
CA MET A 1 -23.99 -22.28 -29.57
C MET A 1 -23.86 -21.01 -28.73
N PHE A 2 -22.85 -20.16 -28.79
CA PHE A 2 -21.80 -19.85 -29.75
C PHE A 2 -20.45 -19.76 -29.00
N PHE A 3 -19.42 -20.41 -29.51
CA PHE A 3 -18.02 -20.26 -29.12
C PHE A 3 -17.25 -20.41 -30.43
N ALA A 4 -17.01 -19.32 -31.15
CA ALA A 4 -16.13 -19.24 -32.33
C ALA A 4 -16.13 -17.82 -32.95
N VAL A 5 -15.36 -16.86 -32.40
CA VAL A 5 -14.74 -15.76 -33.16
C VAL A 5 -13.49 -15.29 -32.40
N ARG A 6 -12.37 -16.02 -32.53
CA ARG A 6 -10.99 -15.55 -32.32
C ARG A 6 -10.05 -16.58 -32.94
N LEU A 7 -10.01 -16.60 -34.26
CA LEU A 7 -9.01 -17.30 -35.09
C LEU A 7 -9.29 -16.95 -36.56
N LEU A 8 -8.99 -15.71 -36.94
CA LEU A 8 -8.97 -15.28 -38.34
C LEU A 8 -7.95 -14.14 -38.54
N SER A 9 -6.70 -14.43 -38.20
CA SER A 9 -5.53 -13.62 -38.59
C SER A 9 -4.31 -14.53 -38.67
N CYS A 10 -4.41 -15.58 -39.48
CA CYS A 10 -3.27 -16.43 -39.90
C CYS A 10 -3.73 -17.36 -41.04
N LEU A 11 -4.13 -16.78 -42.18
CA LEU A 11 -4.16 -17.51 -43.45
C LEU A 11 -4.22 -16.53 -44.63
N CYS A 12 -3.07 -15.99 -45.02
CA CYS A 12 -2.88 -15.52 -46.38
C CYS A 12 -1.44 -15.83 -46.80
N LEU A 13 -1.22 -17.09 -47.17
CA LEU A 13 -0.08 -17.50 -47.98
C LEU A 13 -0.62 -17.80 -49.39
N LEU A 14 0.09 -17.27 -50.39
CA LEU A 14 0.07 -17.60 -51.82
C LEU A 14 -0.89 -16.79 -52.70
N LEU A 15 -0.56 -15.50 -52.87
CA LEU A 15 -0.57 -14.87 -54.19
C LEU A 15 0.90 -14.69 -54.64
N PRO A 16 1.21 -14.79 -55.95
CA PRO A 16 2.58 -14.87 -56.42
C PRO A 16 3.32 -13.54 -56.21
N ALA A 17 4.59 -13.65 -55.80
CA ALA A 17 5.58 -12.58 -55.67
C ALA A 17 5.91 -11.93 -57.03
N ALA A 18 4.98 -11.15 -57.58
CA ALA A 18 5.20 -10.35 -58.77
C ALA A 18 4.65 -8.94 -58.52
N LEU A 19 5.59 -7.98 -58.48
CA LEU A 19 5.44 -6.53 -58.29
C LEU A 19 5.32 -6.06 -56.81
N ARG A 20 6.39 -6.25 -56.04
CA ARG A 20 6.87 -5.20 -55.12
C ARG A 20 7.99 -4.49 -55.86
N ALA A 21 8.00 -3.17 -55.98
CA ALA A 21 9.17 -2.46 -56.47
C ALA A 21 10.29 -2.63 -55.43
N GLU A 22 11.18 -3.57 -55.72
CA GLU A 22 12.35 -3.85 -54.90
C GLU A 22 13.34 -2.71 -55.15
N PHE A 23 13.52 -1.83 -54.15
CA PHE A 23 14.70 -0.99 -54.04
C PHE A 23 15.93 -1.79 -54.51
N ALA A 24 16.60 -1.29 -55.55
CA ALA A 24 17.80 -1.92 -56.05
C ALA A 24 18.98 -1.45 -55.21
N THR A 25 19.64 -2.36 -54.50
CA THR A 25 20.86 -2.04 -53.78
C THR A 25 21.97 -1.63 -54.77
N VAL A 26 22.44 -0.39 -54.67
CA VAL A 26 23.53 0.14 -55.51
C VAL A 26 24.87 -0.34 -54.97
N TRP A 27 25.03 -0.25 -53.64
CA TRP A 27 26.22 -0.70 -52.93
C TRP A 27 25.88 -1.04 -51.47
N THR A 28 26.67 -1.95 -50.92
CA THR A 28 26.74 -2.23 -49.49
C THR A 28 28.20 -2.15 -49.04
N LEU A 29 28.47 -1.49 -47.92
CA LEU A 29 29.77 -1.50 -47.28
C LEU A 29 29.71 -2.40 -46.04
N GLY A 30 30.58 -3.43 -46.05
CA GLY A 30 30.77 -4.58 -45.14
C GLY A 30 29.59 -5.53 -44.87
N VAL A 31 29.64 -6.27 -43.74
CA VAL A 31 28.83 -7.45 -43.40
C VAL A 31 27.93 -7.28 -42.16
N HIS A 32 26.62 -7.26 -42.34
CA HIS A 32 25.64 -7.29 -41.25
C HIS A 32 25.67 -8.63 -40.48
N ASP A 33 26.53 -8.77 -39.48
CA ASP A 33 26.78 -10.05 -38.79
C ASP A 33 26.26 -10.12 -37.35
N GLY A 34 25.67 -9.04 -36.84
CA GLY A 34 25.11 -9.02 -35.48
C GLY A 34 26.15 -8.78 -34.39
N THR A 35 27.41 -8.53 -34.74
CA THR A 35 28.48 -8.32 -33.77
C THR A 35 28.89 -6.84 -33.68
N PRO A 36 29.36 -6.36 -32.52
CA PRO A 36 29.79 -4.97 -32.35
C PRO A 36 31.14 -4.65 -33.03
N ASN A 37 31.67 -5.57 -33.84
CA ASN A 37 32.94 -5.40 -34.52
C ASN A 37 32.69 -4.71 -35.87
N GLY A 38 32.74 -3.38 -35.88
CA GLY A 38 32.52 -2.59 -37.10
C GLY A 38 33.47 -2.95 -38.25
N PHE A 39 33.22 -2.42 -39.44
CA PHE A 39 34.05 -2.71 -40.62
C PHE A 39 35.39 -1.97 -40.57
N GLY A 40 36.42 -2.69 -40.11
CA GLY A 40 37.81 -2.21 -40.04
C GLY A 40 38.36 -2.17 -38.62
N SER A 41 39.66 -2.43 -38.46
CA SER A 41 40.27 -2.78 -37.15
C SER A 41 41.23 -1.73 -36.57
N VAL A 42 41.14 -0.43 -36.88
CA VAL A 42 42.20 0.51 -36.45
C VAL A 42 41.65 1.81 -35.86
N TRP A 43 41.72 1.90 -34.53
CA TRP A 43 41.68 3.15 -33.77
C TRP A 43 42.96 3.95 -34.07
N GLY A 44 42.89 4.96 -34.93
CA GLY A 44 44.02 5.83 -35.27
C GLY A 44 43.58 7.26 -35.58
N ILE A 45 44.41 8.24 -35.19
CA ILE A 45 44.21 9.66 -35.51
C ILE A 45 44.54 9.86 -37.00
N PHE A 46 43.54 10.16 -37.81
CA PHE A 46 43.72 10.54 -39.21
C PHE A 46 43.80 12.07 -39.36
N PRO A 47 44.54 12.59 -40.35
CA PRO A 47 44.63 14.03 -40.58
C PRO A 47 43.29 14.62 -41.07
N SER A 48 43.03 15.89 -40.72
CA SER A 48 41.84 16.69 -41.09
C SER A 48 41.28 16.46 -42.51
N PRO A 49 39.94 16.55 -42.72
CA PRO A 49 39.29 16.31 -44.01
C PRO A 49 39.98 17.03 -45.17
N GLY A 50 40.21 16.31 -46.26
CA GLY A 50 40.95 16.83 -47.41
C GLY A 50 40.05 17.40 -48.51
N SER A 51 40.57 17.39 -49.73
CA SER A 51 39.95 18.01 -50.91
C SER A 51 39.03 17.02 -51.60
N ALA A 52 37.88 17.48 -52.13
CA ALA A 52 36.86 16.72 -52.87
C ALA A 52 37.32 16.07 -54.21
N SER A 53 38.61 15.78 -54.35
CA SER A 53 39.28 15.29 -55.54
C SER A 53 40.45 14.34 -55.22
N VAL A 54 40.61 13.92 -53.96
CA VAL A 54 41.67 13.03 -53.48
C VAL A 54 41.02 11.88 -52.70
N LEU A 55 41.60 10.66 -52.77
CA LEU A 55 41.20 9.54 -51.93
C LEU A 55 41.71 9.77 -50.50
N ASP A 56 40.83 10.09 -49.58
CA ASP A 56 41.08 10.26 -48.14
C ASP A 56 39.87 9.79 -47.30
N ASP A 57 39.93 10.03 -45.99
CA ASP A 57 39.03 9.56 -44.93
C ASP A 57 37.63 10.19 -44.94
N ASP A 58 37.34 11.08 -45.89
CA ASP A 58 36.02 11.68 -46.11
C ASP A 58 35.46 11.44 -47.53
N TYR A 59 36.06 10.56 -48.35
CA TYR A 59 35.69 10.34 -49.76
C TYR A 59 35.84 8.88 -50.24
N TYR A 60 34.88 8.00 -49.90
CA TYR A 60 34.90 6.59 -50.37
C TYR A 60 34.46 6.46 -51.82
N PHE A 61 35.06 5.51 -52.56
CA PHE A 61 34.86 5.25 -53.99
C PHE A 61 35.31 6.37 -54.95
N ALA A 62 36.41 7.07 -54.68
CA ALA A 62 36.97 7.99 -55.68
C ALA A 62 37.64 7.23 -56.86
N GLY A 63 36.99 7.23 -58.03
CA GLY A 63 37.49 6.58 -59.25
C GLY A 63 36.37 6.12 -60.21
N ASP A 64 36.73 5.55 -61.35
CA ASP A 64 35.77 4.94 -62.29
C ASP A 64 35.38 3.53 -61.83
N TYR A 65 34.32 3.43 -61.01
CA TYR A 65 33.69 2.14 -60.64
C TYR A 65 32.60 1.80 -61.67
N SER A 66 32.53 0.54 -62.11
CA SER A 66 31.46 0.06 -62.99
C SER A 66 30.17 -0.18 -62.20
N ASP A 67 29.03 0.24 -62.76
CA ASP A 67 27.69 0.06 -62.18
C ASP A 67 27.11 -1.36 -62.39
N PRO A 68 26.49 -2.00 -61.36
CA PRO A 68 26.45 -1.61 -59.94
C PRO A 68 27.77 -1.92 -59.25
N VAL A 69 28.12 -1.11 -58.25
CA VAL A 69 29.35 -1.28 -57.46
C VAL A 69 29.33 -2.63 -56.71
N GLY A 70 28.14 -3.09 -56.30
CA GLY A 70 27.93 -4.40 -55.67
C GLY A 70 28.42 -4.48 -54.22
N VAL A 71 28.69 -5.71 -53.72
CA VAL A 71 29.35 -5.94 -52.43
C VAL A 71 30.85 -5.71 -52.62
N VAL A 72 31.39 -4.68 -51.98
CA VAL A 72 32.83 -4.41 -52.01
C VAL A 72 33.53 -5.46 -51.15
N ALA A 73 34.19 -6.44 -51.79
CA ALA A 73 34.98 -7.43 -51.07
C ALA A 73 36.12 -6.76 -50.29
N ALA A 74 36.50 -7.34 -49.15
CA ALA A 74 37.48 -6.88 -48.16
C ALA A 74 38.91 -6.54 -48.64
N ALA A 75 39.15 -6.46 -49.96
CA ALA A 75 40.42 -6.20 -50.61
C ALA A 75 40.60 -4.74 -51.10
N GLU A 76 39.57 -3.88 -51.07
CA GLU A 76 39.76 -2.42 -51.00
C GLU A 76 39.98 -2.05 -49.52
N PRO A 77 40.91 -1.14 -49.18
CA PRO A 77 41.45 -1.14 -47.85
C PRO A 77 40.46 -0.45 -46.91
N VAL A 78 39.69 -1.27 -46.18
CA VAL A 78 38.76 -0.93 -45.08
C VAL A 78 39.42 -0.11 -43.95
N ASN A 79 40.71 0.23 -44.08
CA ASN A 79 41.45 1.10 -43.19
C ASN A 79 41.31 2.59 -43.53
N GLN A 80 40.56 2.92 -44.59
CA GLN A 80 40.28 4.30 -44.96
C GLN A 80 38.94 4.77 -44.41
N ALA A 81 37.94 3.89 -44.19
CA ALA A 81 36.59 4.16 -43.66
C ALA A 81 36.57 4.35 -42.15
N ASP A 82 36.18 5.55 -41.69
CA ASP A 82 35.91 5.76 -40.27
C ASP A 82 34.66 4.96 -39.89
N ASN A 83 34.79 4.07 -38.92
CA ASN A 83 33.67 3.30 -38.41
C ASN A 83 32.91 4.10 -37.33
N ALA A 84 33.35 5.32 -37.02
CA ALA A 84 32.79 6.18 -36.00
C ALA A 84 32.37 7.58 -36.48
N LEU A 85 31.38 8.17 -35.81
CA LEU A 85 31.02 9.59 -35.90
C LEU A 85 31.03 10.21 -34.49
N ALA A 86 32.07 10.96 -34.12
CA ALA A 86 32.29 11.47 -32.76
C ALA A 86 32.38 13.01 -32.69
N SER A 87 31.95 13.62 -31.57
CA SER A 87 31.93 15.08 -31.38
C SER A 87 33.31 15.71 -31.09
N GLY A 88 34.37 14.90 -30.97
CA GLY A 88 35.74 15.32 -30.66
C GLY A 88 36.79 14.97 -31.71
N ASP A 89 36.40 14.31 -32.82
CA ASP A 89 37.24 14.07 -33.98
C ASP A 89 36.89 15.09 -35.08
N ASN A 90 37.84 15.44 -35.95
CA ASN A 90 37.62 16.39 -37.04
C ASN A 90 36.70 15.83 -38.16
N SER A 91 36.10 14.65 -37.98
CA SER A 91 35.16 13.99 -38.89
C SER A 91 33.70 14.13 -38.42
N ALA A 92 33.18 15.36 -38.30
CA ALA A 92 31.74 15.59 -38.04
C ALA A 92 30.82 15.08 -39.19
N SER A 93 31.40 14.60 -40.29
CA SER A 93 30.71 14.08 -41.45
C SER A 93 31.55 13.05 -42.22
N GLN A 94 30.93 11.98 -42.74
CA GLN A 94 31.54 11.03 -43.69
C GLN A 94 30.89 11.16 -45.06
N ARG A 95 31.66 11.05 -46.17
CA ARG A 95 31.10 11.07 -47.54
C ARG A 95 31.44 9.84 -48.37
N TYR A 96 30.45 9.36 -49.12
CA TYR A 96 30.53 8.20 -50.00
C TYR A 96 30.19 8.63 -51.42
N HIS A 97 31.10 8.40 -52.35
CA HIS A 97 30.88 8.66 -53.76
C HIS A 97 30.42 7.40 -54.46
N PHE A 98 29.67 7.53 -55.54
CA PHE A 98 29.28 6.38 -56.34
C PHE A 98 28.81 6.84 -57.71
N MET A 99 28.82 5.90 -58.65
CA MET A 99 28.30 6.12 -59.99
C MET A 99 26.90 5.55 -60.10
N LEU A 100 25.99 6.29 -60.74
CA LEU A 100 24.69 5.79 -61.17
C LEU A 100 24.60 5.79 -62.69
N SER A 101 24.04 4.73 -63.28
CA SER A 101 23.70 4.72 -64.70
C SER A 101 22.56 5.68 -65.01
N ALA A 102 22.41 6.01 -66.30
CA ALA A 102 21.29 6.81 -66.79
C ALA A 102 19.91 6.18 -66.48
N GLY A 103 19.85 4.87 -66.24
CA GLY A 103 18.62 4.18 -65.84
C GLY A 103 18.29 4.31 -64.34
N GLN A 104 19.31 4.32 -63.47
CA GLN A 104 19.13 4.52 -62.03
C GLN A 104 18.92 6.00 -61.66
N ALA A 105 19.48 6.92 -62.44
CA ALA A 105 19.31 8.37 -62.25
C ALA A 105 18.26 8.98 -63.19
N ALA A 106 17.24 8.21 -63.55
CA ALA A 106 16.20 8.60 -64.50
C ALA A 106 15.14 9.51 -63.83
N GLY A 107 15.49 10.77 -63.54
CA GLY A 107 14.57 11.75 -62.95
C GLY A 107 14.56 11.73 -61.42
N ALA A 108 13.40 12.00 -60.82
CA ALA A 108 13.21 11.86 -59.37
C ALA A 108 13.11 10.36 -59.02
N ALA A 109 13.83 9.93 -57.99
CA ALA A 109 13.89 8.55 -57.54
C ALA A 109 13.68 8.51 -56.03
N ARG A 110 13.13 7.41 -55.52
CA ARG A 110 13.14 7.18 -54.08
C ARG A 110 14.44 6.50 -53.72
N VAL A 111 15.16 7.06 -52.76
CA VAL A 111 16.45 6.57 -52.30
C VAL A 111 16.32 6.11 -50.86
N ARG A 112 17.08 5.07 -50.50
CA ARG A 112 17.18 4.56 -49.14
C ARG A 112 18.64 4.47 -48.75
N PHE A 113 19.00 5.12 -47.66
CA PHE A 113 20.28 4.94 -47.00
C PHE A 113 20.07 4.20 -45.68
N ILE A 114 20.78 3.09 -45.48
CA ILE A 114 20.64 2.25 -44.30
C ILE A 114 21.98 2.24 -43.56
N LEU A 115 21.94 2.58 -42.28
CA LEU A 115 23.03 2.34 -41.33
C LEU A 115 22.59 1.18 -40.43
N HIS A 116 23.26 0.04 -40.53
CA HIS A 116 22.97 -1.13 -39.71
C HIS A 116 23.87 -1.21 -38.47
N HIS A 117 23.29 -1.75 -37.39
CA HIS A 117 23.84 -1.81 -36.03
C HIS A 117 24.68 -0.59 -35.69
N CYS A 118 24.01 0.55 -35.59
CA CYS A 118 24.58 1.68 -34.89
C CYS A 118 24.77 1.28 -33.41
N TRP A 119 25.94 1.53 -32.81
CA TRP A 119 26.18 1.37 -31.36
C TRP A 119 26.97 2.57 -30.80
N GLY A 120 26.46 3.29 -29.79
CA GLY A 120 27.16 4.43 -29.20
C GLY A 120 27.45 4.36 -27.70
N GLY A 121 28.26 5.30 -27.20
CA GLY A 121 28.63 5.46 -25.78
C GLY A 121 29.53 6.66 -25.51
N THR A 122 29.96 6.93 -24.27
CA THR A 122 31.05 7.88 -23.96
C THR A 122 32.29 7.09 -23.50
N PRO A 123 33.50 7.66 -23.38
CA PRO A 123 34.62 6.97 -22.73
C PRO A 123 34.34 6.57 -21.27
N ALA A 124 33.30 7.16 -20.65
CA ALA A 124 32.83 6.86 -19.30
C ALA A 124 31.59 5.93 -19.27
N ASP A 125 30.84 5.77 -20.37
CA ASP A 125 29.54 5.07 -20.45
C ASP A 125 29.39 4.17 -21.68
N ARG A 126 28.77 3.00 -21.52
CA ARG A 126 28.45 2.07 -22.62
C ARG A 126 26.96 2.07 -23.02
N GLY A 127 26.21 3.12 -22.70
CA GLY A 127 24.81 3.32 -23.11
C GLY A 127 24.71 3.99 -24.48
N TYR A 128 23.65 3.69 -25.24
CA TYR A 128 23.52 4.07 -26.66
C TYR A 128 23.45 5.58 -26.90
N GLY A 129 23.04 6.39 -25.92
CA GLY A 129 22.83 7.84 -26.08
C GLY A 129 21.73 8.18 -27.09
N THR A 130 21.35 9.45 -27.21
CA THR A 130 20.53 9.93 -28.33
C THR A 130 21.45 10.52 -29.38
N HIS A 131 21.34 10.10 -30.63
CA HIS A 131 22.20 10.55 -31.72
C HIS A 131 21.36 11.01 -32.91
N GLU A 132 21.59 12.25 -33.34
CA GLU A 132 20.92 12.79 -34.52
C GLU A 132 21.85 12.71 -35.73
N PHE A 133 21.41 12.04 -36.79
CA PHE A 133 22.12 11.91 -38.06
C PHE A 133 21.39 12.66 -39.15
N THR A 134 22.08 13.57 -39.81
CA THR A 134 21.64 14.23 -41.03
C THR A 134 22.34 13.59 -42.22
N VAL A 135 21.57 13.04 -43.16
CA VAL A 135 22.07 12.45 -44.40
C VAL A 135 21.76 13.38 -45.57
N LYS A 136 22.74 13.62 -46.43
CA LYS A 136 22.61 14.41 -47.66
C LYS A 136 22.96 13.59 -48.88
N LEU A 137 22.28 13.83 -50.00
CA LEU A 137 22.64 13.36 -51.33
C LEU A 137 22.99 14.57 -52.20
N ASN A 138 24.17 14.56 -52.82
CA ASN A 138 24.68 15.65 -53.68
C ASN A 138 24.61 17.04 -53.03
N GLY A 139 24.81 17.10 -51.71
CA GLY A 139 24.75 18.31 -50.90
C GLY A 139 23.35 18.74 -50.45
N ALA A 140 22.28 18.10 -50.94
CA ALA A 140 20.91 18.31 -50.47
C ALA A 140 20.59 17.35 -49.31
N VAL A 141 20.03 17.86 -48.21
CA VAL A 141 19.58 17.02 -47.08
C VAL A 141 18.43 16.14 -47.57
N ILE A 142 18.58 14.82 -47.43
CA ILE A 142 17.54 13.84 -47.75
C ILE A 142 16.82 13.36 -46.49
N GLY A 143 17.42 13.48 -45.31
CA GLY A 143 16.69 13.28 -44.08
C GLY A 143 17.56 13.40 -42.83
N THR A 144 16.90 13.77 -41.74
CA THR A 144 17.48 13.74 -40.40
C THR A 144 16.74 12.69 -39.58
N ARG A 145 17.47 11.84 -38.88
CA ARG A 145 16.92 10.77 -38.06
C ARG A 145 17.63 10.72 -36.72
N THR A 146 16.83 10.55 -35.68
CA THR A 146 17.32 10.33 -34.33
C THR A 146 17.38 8.84 -34.07
N ALA A 147 18.54 8.35 -33.65
CA ALA A 147 18.67 7.02 -33.09
C ALA A 147 18.82 7.15 -31.57
N SER A 148 17.88 6.54 -30.84
CA SER A 148 17.93 6.41 -29.37
C SER A 148 18.01 4.97 -28.89
N THR A 149 17.91 3.98 -29.80
CA THR A 149 18.03 2.54 -29.50
C THR A 149 18.97 1.82 -30.46
N TYR A 150 19.49 0.66 -30.02
CA TYR A 150 20.24 -0.25 -30.90
C TYR A 150 19.38 -0.74 -32.06
N GLY A 151 19.89 -0.66 -33.29
CA GLY A 151 19.16 -1.10 -34.48
C GLY A 151 19.73 -0.56 -35.79
N ALA A 152 18.92 -0.63 -36.84
CA ALA A 152 19.22 -0.01 -38.12
C ALA A 152 18.53 1.36 -38.23
N LEU A 153 19.29 2.38 -38.60
CA LEU A 153 18.75 3.69 -38.95
C LEU A 153 18.55 3.74 -40.46
N VAL A 154 17.31 3.99 -40.88
CA VAL A 154 16.93 4.06 -42.30
C VAL A 154 16.53 5.50 -42.63
N VAL A 155 17.20 6.09 -43.62
CA VAL A 155 16.80 7.36 -44.24
C VAL A 155 16.26 7.08 -45.63
N GLU A 156 14.95 7.23 -45.81
CA GLU A 156 14.29 7.20 -47.11
C GLU A 156 13.83 8.59 -47.52
N ALA A 157 13.99 8.91 -48.79
CA ALA A 157 13.53 10.17 -49.35
C ALA A 157 13.35 10.10 -50.87
N ASP A 158 12.49 10.96 -51.41
CA ASP A 158 12.48 11.27 -52.83
C ASP A 158 13.61 12.27 -53.13
N ALA A 159 14.47 11.95 -54.10
CA ALA A 159 15.64 12.73 -54.45
C ALA A 159 15.87 12.78 -55.96
N THR A 160 16.70 13.71 -56.42
CA THR A 160 17.14 13.78 -57.84
C THR A 160 18.61 13.37 -57.95
N PRO A 161 18.91 12.07 -58.08
CA PRO A 161 20.26 11.60 -58.30
C PRO A 161 20.82 12.07 -59.65
N ASN A 162 22.13 12.31 -59.71
CA ASN A 162 22.84 12.66 -60.93
C ASN A 162 23.11 11.40 -61.77
N THR A 163 23.00 11.50 -63.09
CA THR A 163 23.62 10.49 -63.97
C THR A 163 25.14 10.63 -63.89
N GLY A 164 25.85 9.54 -63.61
CA GLY A 164 27.28 9.57 -63.30
C GLY A 164 27.54 9.77 -61.82
N ALA A 165 28.41 10.72 -61.47
CA ALA A 165 28.93 10.86 -60.10
C ALA A 165 27.90 11.43 -59.12
N ASN A 166 27.77 10.77 -57.97
CA ASN A 166 26.95 11.16 -56.83
C ASN A 166 27.76 11.12 -55.53
N THR A 167 27.25 11.81 -54.51
CA THR A 167 27.82 11.82 -53.15
C THR A 167 26.73 11.66 -52.11
N ILE A 168 26.92 10.78 -51.13
CA ILE A 168 26.17 10.79 -49.87
C ILE A 168 27.06 11.36 -48.78
N GLU A 169 26.56 12.29 -47.98
CA GLU A 169 27.23 12.83 -46.80
C GLU A 169 26.39 12.50 -45.56
N VAL A 170 26.97 11.81 -44.58
CA VAL A 170 26.34 11.47 -43.30
C VAL A 170 26.98 12.34 -42.22
N ILE A 171 26.18 13.11 -41.51
CA ILE A 171 26.62 14.08 -40.50
C ILE A 171 25.99 13.70 -39.18
N ARG A 172 26.76 13.65 -38.11
CA ARG A 172 26.17 13.65 -36.76
C ARG A 172 25.85 15.10 -36.40
N SER A 173 24.58 15.50 -36.55
CA SER A 173 24.14 16.89 -36.40
C SER A 173 23.81 17.27 -34.95
N GLY A 174 23.59 16.30 -34.06
CA GLY A 174 23.20 16.54 -32.67
C GLY A 174 23.17 15.27 -31.81
N GLY A 175 22.65 15.42 -30.58
CA GLY A 175 22.51 14.33 -29.61
C GLY A 175 23.41 14.46 -28.37
N SER A 176 23.49 13.39 -27.57
CA SER A 176 24.20 13.34 -26.29
C SER A 176 25.67 13.78 -26.44
N ALA A 177 26.11 14.73 -25.61
CA ALA A 177 27.49 15.22 -25.62
C ALA A 177 28.48 14.07 -25.35
N ASP A 178 29.65 14.10 -26.01
CA ASP A 178 30.75 13.13 -25.90
C ASP A 178 30.45 11.66 -26.31
N GLY A 179 29.34 11.45 -27.03
CA GLY A 179 28.98 10.15 -27.61
C GLY A 179 29.84 9.75 -28.84
N TRP A 180 30.44 8.56 -28.86
CA TRP A 180 30.89 7.84 -30.06
C TRP A 180 29.74 7.02 -30.63
N VAL A 181 29.66 6.81 -31.95
CA VAL A 181 28.71 5.91 -32.62
C VAL A 181 29.50 5.03 -33.57
N HIS A 182 29.47 3.72 -33.41
CA HIS A 182 29.98 2.74 -34.34
C HIS A 182 28.92 2.26 -35.31
N ILE A 183 29.33 2.07 -36.55
CA ILE A 183 28.49 1.50 -37.61
C ILE A 183 29.03 0.11 -37.92
N ASP A 184 28.16 -0.90 -37.81
CA ASP A 184 28.41 -2.23 -38.38
C ASP A 184 28.33 -2.05 -39.88
N ALA A 185 27.15 -1.90 -40.50
CA ALA A 185 27.00 -1.85 -41.96
C ALA A 185 26.35 -0.64 -42.58
N LEU A 186 26.59 -0.44 -43.89
CA LEU A 186 25.97 0.61 -44.68
C LEU A 186 25.41 0.05 -45.98
N ALA A 187 24.26 0.56 -46.41
CA ALA A 187 23.71 0.30 -47.73
C ALA A 187 23.10 1.56 -48.34
N PHE A 188 23.25 1.70 -49.64
CA PHE A 188 22.46 2.63 -50.44
C PHE A 188 21.65 1.87 -51.47
N GLU A 189 20.36 2.10 -51.47
CA GLU A 189 19.40 1.51 -52.39
C GLU A 189 18.63 2.61 -53.12
N ILE A 190 18.21 2.30 -54.34
CA ILE A 190 17.46 3.23 -55.18
C ILE A 190 16.32 2.51 -55.88
N ASP A 191 15.16 3.15 -55.87
CA ASP A 191 14.07 2.83 -56.78
C ASP A 191 13.89 4.01 -57.75
N PRO A 192 14.36 3.87 -59.01
CA PRO A 192 14.25 4.92 -60.01
C PRO A 192 12.83 5.12 -60.53
N THR A 193 11.88 4.24 -60.17
CA THR A 193 10.50 4.29 -60.62
C THR A 193 9.50 4.60 -59.52
N ALA A 194 9.93 4.59 -58.25
CA ALA A 194 9.08 4.83 -57.09
C ALA A 194 8.26 6.13 -57.16
N THR A 195 8.86 7.21 -57.64
CA THR A 195 8.19 8.53 -57.72
C THR A 195 7.38 8.71 -59.00
N LEU A 196 7.39 7.72 -59.89
CA LEU A 196 6.53 7.76 -61.07
C LEU A 196 5.09 7.59 -60.61
N ASP A 197 4.27 8.52 -61.06
CA ASP A 197 2.82 8.44 -61.04
C ASP A 197 2.40 7.75 -62.36
N ALA A 198 2.17 6.44 -62.28
CA ALA A 198 2.11 5.56 -63.45
C ALA A 198 0.82 5.74 -64.26
N ASP A 199 -0.26 6.16 -63.62
CA ASP A 199 -1.56 6.41 -64.23
C ASP A 199 -2.02 7.88 -64.15
N SER A 200 -1.20 8.74 -63.57
CA SER A 200 -1.33 10.21 -63.53
C SER A 200 -2.45 10.72 -62.62
N ASP A 201 -2.62 10.08 -61.45
CA ASP A 201 -3.65 10.43 -60.47
C ASP A 201 -3.15 11.23 -59.26
N GLY A 202 -1.83 11.46 -59.19
CA GLY A 202 -1.17 12.22 -58.14
C GLY A 202 -0.55 11.37 -57.04
N LEU A 203 -0.75 10.05 -57.04
CA LEU A 203 -0.08 9.13 -56.12
C LEU A 203 1.22 8.60 -56.76
N PRO A 204 2.34 8.61 -56.02
CA PRO A 204 3.55 7.97 -56.51
C PRO A 204 3.45 6.44 -56.31
N ARG A 205 3.96 5.68 -57.28
CA ARG A 205 3.97 4.21 -57.26
C ARG A 205 4.37 3.61 -55.90
N TRP A 206 5.38 4.15 -55.23
CA TRP A 206 5.82 3.61 -53.94
C TRP A 206 4.73 3.68 -52.86
N TRP A 207 3.93 4.74 -52.85
CA TRP A 207 2.85 4.93 -51.89
C TRP A 207 1.75 3.92 -52.17
N GLU A 208 1.37 3.79 -53.44
CA GLU A 208 0.38 2.84 -53.89
C GLU A 208 0.78 1.41 -53.56
N GLU A 209 2.00 0.99 -53.87
CA GLU A 209 2.48 -0.36 -53.58
C GLU A 209 2.55 -0.65 -52.08
N THR A 210 2.99 0.33 -51.28
CA THR A 210 3.08 0.19 -49.82
C THR A 210 1.70 -0.04 -49.21
N HIS A 211 0.69 0.67 -49.73
CA HIS A 211 -0.68 0.59 -49.26
C HIS A 211 -1.56 -0.31 -50.13
N GLY A 212 -0.99 -1.10 -51.06
CA GLY A 212 -1.74 -2.01 -51.93
C GLY A 212 -2.84 -1.34 -52.76
N LEU A 213 -2.62 -0.10 -53.20
CA LEU A 213 -3.40 0.64 -54.19
C LEU A 213 -2.91 0.28 -55.60
N SER A 214 -3.54 0.82 -56.65
CA SER A 214 -3.43 0.35 -58.02
C SER A 214 -2.71 1.34 -58.94
N ASP A 215 -1.44 1.05 -59.23
CA ASP A 215 -0.55 1.83 -60.13
C ASP A 215 -0.94 1.90 -61.63
N THR A 216 -2.16 1.46 -61.97
CA THR A 216 -2.69 1.43 -63.33
C THR A 216 -4.15 1.89 -63.44
N ASN A 217 -4.78 2.27 -62.32
CA ASN A 217 -6.16 2.70 -62.29
C ASN A 217 -6.29 4.08 -61.61
N PRO A 218 -6.29 5.19 -62.36
CA PRO A 218 -6.18 6.55 -61.80
C PRO A 218 -7.43 7.02 -61.06
N ALA A 219 -8.45 6.17 -60.96
CA ALA A 219 -9.67 6.44 -60.22
C ALA A 219 -9.56 6.03 -58.75
N ASP A 220 -8.54 5.25 -58.36
CA ASP A 220 -8.40 4.79 -56.99
C ASP A 220 -7.80 5.84 -56.05
N ALA A 221 -6.97 6.79 -56.52
CA ALA A 221 -6.59 7.96 -55.71
C ALA A 221 -7.75 8.77 -55.14
N ALA A 222 -8.92 8.71 -55.79
CA ALA A 222 -10.16 9.36 -55.38
C ALA A 222 -11.09 8.44 -54.57
N LEU A 223 -10.68 7.20 -54.29
CA LEU A 223 -11.39 6.30 -53.39
C LEU A 223 -10.94 6.56 -51.96
N ASP A 224 -11.84 6.20 -51.06
CA ASP A 224 -11.71 6.20 -49.62
C ASP A 224 -11.92 4.74 -49.18
N LEU A 225 -10.84 4.09 -48.75
CA LEU A 225 -10.78 2.64 -48.59
C LEU A 225 -11.14 2.17 -47.18
N ASP A 226 -10.86 2.98 -46.17
CA ASP A 226 -11.23 2.74 -44.78
C ASP A 226 -12.50 3.48 -44.35
N GLY A 227 -12.99 4.41 -45.16
CA GLY A 227 -14.31 5.02 -45.03
C GLY A 227 -14.32 6.21 -44.08
N ASP A 228 -13.22 6.94 -43.96
CA ASP A 228 -13.06 8.08 -43.05
C ASP A 228 -13.39 9.44 -43.69
N ASP A 229 -13.80 9.46 -44.96
CA ASP A 229 -14.04 10.64 -45.81
C ASP A 229 -12.76 11.33 -46.35
N LEU A 230 -11.57 10.74 -46.21
CA LEU A 230 -10.37 11.12 -46.96
C LEU A 230 -10.14 10.20 -48.15
N THR A 231 -9.82 10.80 -49.30
CA THR A 231 -9.34 10.01 -50.43
C THR A 231 -7.87 9.64 -50.23
N HIS A 232 -7.40 8.54 -50.83
CA HIS A 232 -5.99 8.15 -50.74
C HIS A 232 -5.00 9.27 -51.09
N LEU A 233 -5.36 10.15 -52.04
CA LEU A 233 -4.56 11.34 -52.38
C LEU A 233 -4.49 12.37 -51.25
N GLN A 234 -5.58 12.55 -50.50
CA GLN A 234 -5.61 13.46 -49.35
C GLN A 234 -4.80 12.89 -48.19
N GLU A 235 -4.88 11.58 -47.97
CA GLU A 235 -4.10 10.88 -46.94
C GLU A 235 -2.62 10.91 -47.25
N PHE A 236 -2.24 10.70 -48.52
CA PHE A 236 -0.86 10.91 -48.97
C PHE A 236 -0.36 12.34 -48.65
N ALA A 237 -1.20 13.35 -48.82
CA ALA A 237 -0.86 14.73 -48.50
C ALA A 237 -0.75 14.99 -46.98
N ARG A 238 -1.46 14.21 -46.14
CA ARG A 238 -1.44 14.31 -44.67
C ARG A 238 -0.44 13.36 -44.00
N GLY A 239 0.07 12.37 -44.73
CA GLY A 239 0.95 11.33 -44.19
C GLY A 239 0.23 10.24 -43.40
N THR A 240 -1.10 10.17 -43.52
CA THR A 240 -1.96 9.20 -42.83
C THR A 240 -2.15 7.92 -43.66
N ASN A 241 -2.68 6.85 -43.05
CA ASN A 241 -2.70 5.52 -43.66
C ASN A 241 -4.06 5.21 -44.34
N PRO A 242 -4.12 5.02 -45.68
CA PRO A 242 -5.33 4.74 -46.49
C PRO A 242 -6.04 3.42 -46.21
N ARG A 243 -5.75 2.78 -45.10
CA ARG A 243 -6.36 1.53 -44.65
C ARG A 243 -6.81 1.60 -43.20
N LEU A 244 -6.53 2.69 -42.52
CA LEU A 244 -6.83 2.93 -41.13
C LEU A 244 -7.52 4.29 -41.06
N ALA A 245 -8.82 4.28 -40.80
CA ALA A 245 -9.58 5.52 -40.61
C ALA A 245 -9.05 6.39 -39.44
N ASP A 246 -8.21 5.81 -38.58
CA ASP A 246 -7.61 6.37 -37.38
C ASP A 246 -6.16 5.88 -37.37
N THR A 247 -5.22 6.72 -37.79
CA THR A 247 -3.84 6.31 -38.04
C THR A 247 -3.04 6.08 -36.75
N ASP A 248 -3.26 6.86 -35.71
CA ASP A 248 -2.55 6.75 -34.42
C ASP A 248 -3.31 5.93 -33.37
N GLY A 249 -4.57 5.61 -33.63
CA GLY A 249 -5.38 4.63 -32.89
C GLY A 249 -6.01 5.20 -31.63
N ASP A 250 -6.26 6.51 -31.59
CA ASP A 250 -6.70 7.25 -30.41
C ASP A 250 -8.24 7.39 -30.30
N GLY A 251 -8.96 7.03 -31.37
CA GLY A 251 -10.42 7.07 -31.46
C GLY A 251 -10.99 8.22 -32.31
N LEU A 252 -10.17 9.17 -32.74
CA LEU A 252 -10.51 10.16 -33.76
C LEU A 252 -10.14 9.65 -35.16
N SER A 253 -10.77 10.20 -36.19
CA SER A 253 -10.45 9.81 -37.57
C SER A 253 -9.54 10.83 -38.23
N ASP A 254 -8.67 10.38 -39.12
CA ASP A 254 -7.69 11.23 -39.81
C ASP A 254 -8.34 12.43 -40.53
N ALA A 255 -9.58 12.26 -41.00
CA ALA A 255 -10.37 13.34 -41.59
C ALA A 255 -10.65 14.52 -40.63
N VAL A 256 -10.94 14.23 -39.37
CA VAL A 256 -11.32 15.19 -38.31
C VAL A 256 -10.09 15.93 -37.77
N GLU A 257 -8.93 15.31 -37.87
CA GLU A 257 -7.67 15.80 -37.32
C GLU A 257 -6.83 16.49 -38.40
N THR A 258 -6.89 17.82 -38.42
CA THR A 258 -6.29 18.60 -39.51
C THR A 258 -4.87 19.10 -39.23
N ASN A 259 -4.35 18.85 -38.03
CA ASN A 259 -3.04 19.33 -37.55
C ASN A 259 -2.86 20.85 -37.72
N THR A 260 -3.95 21.60 -37.52
CA THR A 260 -3.94 23.07 -37.61
C THR A 260 -3.61 23.74 -36.28
N GLY A 261 -3.70 22.99 -35.18
CA GLY A 261 -3.59 23.50 -33.81
C GLY A 261 -4.73 24.44 -33.41
N VAL A 262 -5.83 24.45 -34.17
CA VAL A 262 -6.97 25.35 -33.95
C VAL A 262 -8.27 24.60 -34.15
N TYR A 263 -9.11 24.58 -33.11
CA TYR A 263 -10.47 24.05 -33.20
C TYR A 263 -11.34 24.88 -34.16
N ALA A 264 -11.84 24.24 -35.23
CA ALA A 264 -12.73 24.86 -36.22
C ALA A 264 -14.11 24.19 -36.31
N GLY A 265 -14.34 23.10 -35.58
CA GLY A 265 -15.65 22.46 -35.40
C GLY A 265 -15.54 20.94 -35.20
N ILE A 266 -16.68 20.26 -35.06
CA ILE A 266 -16.73 18.80 -34.83
C ILE A 266 -16.15 17.94 -35.96
N SER A 267 -15.91 18.53 -37.13
CA SER A 267 -15.29 17.91 -38.29
C SER A 267 -13.87 18.40 -38.54
N GLU A 268 -13.35 19.24 -37.64
CA GLU A 268 -12.01 19.84 -37.71
C GLU A 268 -11.58 20.25 -36.29
N LEU A 269 -11.03 19.28 -35.54
CA LEU A 269 -10.60 19.50 -34.16
C LEU A 269 -9.25 20.22 -34.09
N GLY A 270 -8.45 20.11 -35.14
CA GLY A 270 -7.14 20.75 -35.24
C GLY A 270 -6.01 19.97 -34.56
N THR A 271 -6.32 18.82 -33.96
CA THR A 271 -5.38 17.81 -33.42
C THR A 271 -4.57 17.14 -34.53
N ASN A 272 -3.51 16.42 -34.16
CA ASN A 272 -2.57 15.84 -35.10
C ASN A 272 -2.84 14.33 -35.31
N PRO A 273 -3.22 13.88 -36.53
CA PRO A 273 -3.61 12.48 -36.82
C PRO A 273 -2.48 11.44 -36.73
N LEU A 274 -1.31 11.85 -36.26
CA LEU A 274 -0.12 11.02 -36.12
C LEU A 274 0.36 10.97 -34.65
N LEU A 275 -0.36 11.62 -33.75
CA LEU A 275 -0.06 11.74 -32.32
C LEU A 275 -1.35 11.56 -31.53
N ALA A 276 -1.49 10.40 -30.89
CA ALA A 276 -2.67 10.10 -30.07
C ALA A 276 -2.94 11.07 -28.90
N ASP A 277 -1.99 11.94 -28.55
CA ASP A 277 -2.08 12.93 -27.48
C ASP A 277 -1.35 14.19 -28.00
N THR A 278 -2.12 15.16 -28.49
CA THR A 278 -1.60 16.34 -29.19
C THR A 278 -0.98 17.36 -28.24
N ASP A 279 -1.51 17.54 -27.03
CA ASP A 279 -1.03 18.54 -26.07
C ASP A 279 -0.12 17.97 -24.96
N GLY A 280 -0.01 16.65 -24.87
CA GLY A 280 0.96 15.92 -24.06
C GLY A 280 0.56 15.78 -22.60
N ASP A 281 -0.72 15.91 -22.25
CA ASP A 281 -1.22 15.86 -20.88
C ASP A 281 -1.47 14.42 -20.35
N THR A 282 -1.29 13.41 -21.22
CA THR A 282 -1.50 11.97 -21.01
C THR A 282 -2.93 11.46 -21.19
N LEU A 283 -3.87 12.29 -21.61
CA LEU A 283 -5.17 11.91 -22.15
C LEU A 283 -5.09 11.90 -23.68
N SER A 284 -5.74 10.93 -24.35
CA SER A 284 -5.71 10.93 -25.81
C SER A 284 -6.73 11.90 -26.38
N ASP A 285 -6.46 12.47 -27.56
CA ASP A 285 -7.34 13.48 -28.17
C ASP A 285 -8.78 12.95 -28.33
N GLY A 286 -8.91 11.66 -28.67
CA GLY A 286 -10.17 10.94 -28.73
C GLY A 286 -10.88 10.75 -27.38
N ASP A 287 -10.15 10.46 -26.30
CA ASP A 287 -10.74 10.30 -24.96
C ASP A 287 -11.24 11.66 -24.43
N GLU A 288 -10.47 12.72 -24.66
CA GLU A 288 -10.84 14.08 -24.33
C GLU A 288 -12.13 14.50 -25.03
N TRP A 289 -12.18 14.34 -26.35
CA TRP A 289 -13.31 14.80 -27.14
C TRP A 289 -14.58 13.95 -26.91
N LEU A 290 -14.45 12.63 -26.98
CA LEU A 290 -15.59 11.71 -27.01
C LEU A 290 -16.11 11.36 -25.61
N THR A 291 -15.23 11.32 -24.61
CA THR A 291 -15.56 10.80 -23.28
C THR A 291 -15.61 11.91 -22.23
N HIS A 292 -14.60 12.76 -22.17
CA HIS A 292 -14.42 13.71 -21.07
C HIS A 292 -14.92 15.11 -21.37
N HIS A 293 -15.12 15.42 -22.66
CA HIS A 293 -15.50 16.73 -23.17
C HIS A 293 -14.49 17.83 -22.80
N THR A 294 -13.22 17.45 -22.72
CA THR A 294 -12.05 18.33 -22.58
C THR A 294 -11.48 18.75 -23.92
N SER A 295 -10.56 19.70 -23.89
CA SER A 295 -9.97 20.31 -25.08
C SER A 295 -8.68 19.58 -25.46
N PRO A 296 -8.66 18.81 -26.56
CA PRO A 296 -7.47 18.06 -27.00
C PRO A 296 -6.33 18.89 -27.59
N LEU A 297 -6.35 20.19 -27.32
CA LEU A 297 -5.33 21.16 -27.73
C LEU A 297 -4.78 21.93 -26.53
N LEU A 298 -5.32 21.68 -25.34
CA LEU A 298 -5.02 22.40 -24.11
C LEU A 298 -4.93 21.38 -22.99
N ALA A 299 -3.71 21.12 -22.53
CA ALA A 299 -3.47 20.23 -21.41
C ALA A 299 -4.27 20.58 -20.14
N ASP A 300 -4.70 21.84 -20.00
CA ASP A 300 -5.53 22.37 -18.92
C ASP A 300 -6.67 23.17 -19.58
N SER A 301 -7.85 22.56 -19.64
CA SER A 301 -9.00 23.08 -20.38
C SER A 301 -9.63 24.32 -19.74
N ASP A 302 -9.59 24.43 -18.41
CA ASP A 302 -10.24 25.52 -17.67
C ASP A 302 -9.26 26.58 -17.14
N ALA A 303 -7.96 26.34 -17.35
CA ALA A 303 -6.83 27.19 -17.02
C ALA A 303 -6.66 27.46 -15.52
N ASP A 304 -7.00 26.50 -14.66
CA ASP A 304 -6.82 26.57 -13.21
C ASP A 304 -5.43 26.11 -12.73
N GLY A 305 -4.64 25.56 -13.64
CA GLY A 305 -3.29 25.06 -13.43
C GLY A 305 -3.22 23.54 -13.40
N ALA A 306 -4.32 22.81 -13.38
CA ALA A 306 -4.37 21.35 -13.40
C ALA A 306 -4.49 20.79 -14.82
N PRO A 307 -3.78 19.69 -15.15
CA PRO A 307 -4.05 19.00 -16.39
C PRO A 307 -5.33 18.15 -16.32
N ASP A 308 -6.07 18.11 -17.43
CA ASP A 308 -7.36 17.45 -17.55
C ASP A 308 -7.29 15.96 -17.15
N ALA A 309 -6.27 15.25 -17.65
CA ALA A 309 -6.01 13.85 -17.35
C ALA A 309 -5.91 13.55 -15.83
N TRP A 310 -5.44 14.52 -15.05
CA TRP A 310 -5.29 14.38 -13.61
C TRP A 310 -6.60 14.61 -12.88
N GLU A 311 -7.28 15.69 -13.21
CA GLU A 311 -8.53 16.05 -12.53
C GLU A 311 -9.55 14.93 -12.66
N LEU A 312 -9.69 14.38 -13.86
CA LEU A 312 -10.58 13.25 -14.12
C LEU A 312 -10.19 11.99 -13.32
N ARG A 313 -8.88 11.77 -13.11
CA ARG A 313 -8.36 10.65 -12.31
C ARG A 313 -8.56 10.85 -10.81
N THR A 314 -8.53 12.10 -10.33
CA THR A 314 -8.69 12.47 -8.92
C THR A 314 -10.13 12.85 -8.55
N GLY A 315 -11.04 12.87 -9.51
CA GLY A 315 -12.46 13.16 -9.30
C GLY A 315 -12.79 14.65 -9.23
N HIS A 316 -11.89 15.49 -9.76
CA HIS A 316 -12.10 16.91 -10.01
C HIS A 316 -12.75 17.12 -11.39
N ASP A 317 -13.35 18.30 -11.59
CA ASP A 317 -14.06 18.68 -12.80
C ASP A 317 -13.17 19.57 -13.67
N ALA A 318 -12.56 18.98 -14.71
CA ALA A 318 -11.63 19.61 -15.66
C ALA A 318 -12.22 20.76 -16.51
N MET A 319 -13.50 21.06 -16.32
CA MET A 319 -14.19 22.17 -16.98
C MET A 319 -14.51 23.33 -16.02
N SER A 320 -14.08 23.23 -14.77
CA SER A 320 -14.47 24.13 -13.70
C SER A 320 -13.25 24.55 -12.88
N ALA A 321 -12.73 25.74 -13.16
CA ALA A 321 -11.61 26.35 -12.43
C ALA A 321 -11.85 26.66 -10.94
N ALA A 322 -13.00 26.25 -10.39
CA ALA A 322 -13.30 26.23 -8.96
C ALA A 322 -13.11 24.82 -8.33
N SER A 323 -12.84 23.80 -9.15
CA SER A 323 -12.57 22.42 -8.77
C SER A 323 -11.05 22.19 -8.69
N THR A 324 -10.33 23.14 -8.10
CA THR A 324 -8.88 23.17 -8.15
C THR A 324 -8.23 22.00 -7.41
N PRO A 325 -7.19 21.36 -7.97
CA PRO A 325 -6.31 20.46 -7.23
C PRO A 325 -5.73 21.10 -5.97
N PRO A 326 -5.31 20.30 -4.98
CA PRO A 326 -4.36 20.75 -3.97
C PRO A 326 -3.08 21.23 -4.65
N VAL A 327 -2.86 22.55 -4.66
CA VAL A 327 -1.57 23.10 -5.04
C VAL A 327 -0.73 23.04 -3.78
N PHE A 328 0.42 22.37 -3.83
CA PHE A 328 1.45 22.54 -2.81
C PHE A 328 2.39 23.65 -3.26
N PRO A 329 2.07 24.94 -3.06
CA PRO A 329 2.92 26.02 -3.50
C PRO A 329 4.31 25.85 -2.90
N ASP A 330 5.32 26.10 -3.72
CA ASP A 330 6.72 26.03 -3.34
C ASP A 330 7.30 24.63 -3.08
N ALA A 331 6.50 23.56 -3.13
CA ALA A 331 7.02 22.20 -3.01
C ALA A 331 8.04 21.87 -4.11
N VAL A 332 9.08 21.12 -3.77
CA VAL A 332 10.15 20.74 -4.71
C VAL A 332 10.24 19.22 -4.75
N ALA A 333 10.14 18.65 -5.95
CA ALA A 333 10.24 17.22 -6.19
C ALA A 333 11.37 16.90 -7.16
N VAL A 334 12.04 15.76 -6.97
CA VAL A 334 13.10 15.26 -7.85
C VAL A 334 12.81 13.81 -8.22
N ASN A 335 12.76 13.53 -9.53
CA ASN A 335 12.61 12.20 -10.10
C ASN A 335 13.95 11.76 -10.72
N PHE A 336 14.41 10.55 -10.38
CA PHE A 336 15.62 10.00 -10.98
C PHE A 336 15.26 9.22 -12.23
N VAL A 337 15.88 9.57 -13.36
CA VAL A 337 15.64 8.92 -14.66
C VAL A 337 16.82 8.00 -15.01
N SER A 338 16.56 6.83 -15.57
CA SER A 338 17.59 5.88 -16.00
C SER A 338 17.82 5.92 -17.51
N ASP A 339 19.06 5.75 -17.93
CA ASP A 339 19.45 5.57 -19.34
C ASP A 339 18.91 4.29 -19.99
N VAL A 340 18.51 3.30 -19.19
CA VAL A 340 17.91 2.06 -19.69
C VAL A 340 16.49 2.31 -20.21
N ASN A 341 15.80 3.30 -19.65
CA ASN A 341 14.42 3.63 -20.01
C ASN A 341 14.14 5.14 -19.92
N PRO A 342 14.82 5.97 -20.74
CA PRO A 342 14.74 7.42 -20.64
C PRO A 342 13.37 7.97 -21.06
N HIS A 343 12.62 7.22 -21.86
CA HIS A 343 11.28 7.59 -22.33
C HIS A 343 10.21 7.50 -21.23
N ASN A 344 10.53 6.87 -20.10
CA ASN A 344 9.67 6.81 -18.92
C ASN A 344 9.94 7.93 -17.90
N ALA A 345 10.65 9.00 -18.29
CA ALA A 345 10.70 10.22 -17.50
C ALA A 345 9.30 10.82 -17.36
N LEU A 346 9.01 11.45 -16.22
CA LEU A 346 7.73 12.12 -16.03
C LEU A 346 7.51 13.19 -17.11
N PRO A 347 6.37 13.15 -17.83
CA PRO A 347 6.04 14.18 -18.82
C PRO A 347 5.99 15.58 -18.21
N TRP A 348 6.10 16.59 -19.07
CA TRP A 348 5.93 17.98 -18.67
C TRP A 348 4.50 18.18 -18.14
N LEU A 349 4.36 18.79 -16.96
CA LEU A 349 3.11 18.96 -16.21
C LEU A 349 2.47 17.70 -15.64
N ALA A 350 3.06 16.51 -15.81
CA ALA A 350 2.50 15.28 -15.28
C ALA A 350 2.40 15.33 -13.74
N PRO A 351 1.19 15.40 -13.18
CA PRO A 351 1.00 15.49 -11.74
C PRO A 351 1.19 14.12 -11.11
N ALA A 352 2.14 14.08 -10.19
CA ALA A 352 2.58 12.85 -9.59
C ALA A 352 3.08 13.05 -8.15
N GLY A 353 3.10 11.96 -7.37
CA GLY A 353 3.55 11.96 -5.98
C GLY A 353 2.41 11.96 -4.97
N LEU A 354 2.74 11.57 -3.73
CA LEU A 354 1.87 11.61 -2.56
C LEU A 354 1.37 13.03 -2.26
N SER A 355 2.21 14.03 -2.52
CA SER A 355 1.81 15.43 -2.65
C SER A 355 1.80 15.76 -4.14
N PRO A 356 0.65 15.66 -4.84
CA PRO A 356 0.60 15.82 -6.29
C PRO A 356 1.12 17.19 -6.72
N GLN A 357 2.06 17.22 -7.65
CA GLN A 357 2.57 18.46 -8.25
C GLN A 357 3.00 18.24 -9.70
N LEU A 358 2.90 19.31 -10.50
CA LEU A 358 3.09 19.29 -11.96
C LEU A 358 4.57 19.27 -12.37
N HIS A 359 5.37 20.09 -11.69
CA HIS A 359 6.76 20.32 -12.06
C HIS A 359 7.69 19.46 -11.22
N TRP A 360 7.87 18.21 -11.67
CA TRP A 360 8.91 17.33 -11.15
C TRP A 360 10.25 17.63 -11.81
N ASN A 361 11.31 17.77 -11.00
CA ASN A 361 12.66 17.96 -11.51
C ASN A 361 13.24 16.60 -11.92
N ASN A 362 13.14 16.26 -13.19
CA ASN A 362 13.73 15.04 -13.74
C ASN A 362 15.24 15.23 -13.91
N THR A 363 16.02 14.25 -13.46
CA THR A 363 17.42 14.18 -13.87
C THR A 363 17.53 13.89 -15.37
N MET A 364 18.65 14.28 -15.98
CA MET A 364 19.10 13.64 -17.21
C MET A 364 19.15 12.12 -17.00
N PRO A 365 18.96 11.29 -18.05
CA PRO A 365 19.07 9.85 -17.92
C PRO A 365 20.41 9.44 -17.32
N LEU A 366 20.37 8.89 -16.11
CA LEU A 366 21.53 8.48 -15.33
C LEU A 366 21.95 7.08 -15.75
N THR A 367 23.26 6.86 -15.88
CA THR A 367 23.72 5.62 -16.48
C THR A 367 23.77 4.47 -15.51
N SER A 368 23.30 3.32 -16.00
CA SER A 368 23.17 2.09 -15.22
C SER A 368 24.48 1.43 -14.76
N TRP A 369 25.66 1.99 -15.07
CA TRP A 369 26.94 1.39 -14.67
C TRP A 369 28.05 2.37 -14.26
N ASN A 370 27.89 3.69 -14.41
CA ASN A 370 28.94 4.66 -14.08
C ASN A 370 28.52 5.77 -13.13
N THR A 371 27.22 6.11 -13.06
CA THR A 371 26.82 7.34 -12.38
C THR A 371 26.62 7.05 -10.90
N THR A 372 27.69 7.25 -10.14
CA THR A 372 27.72 6.92 -8.70
C THR A 372 27.39 8.11 -7.79
N SER A 373 27.33 9.32 -8.36
CA SER A 373 26.92 10.52 -7.64
C SER A 373 26.53 11.63 -8.61
N GLY A 374 25.73 12.58 -8.13
CA GLY A 374 25.37 13.77 -8.88
C GLY A 374 24.89 14.90 -7.99
N ASN A 375 24.44 15.97 -8.65
CA ASN A 375 24.01 17.21 -8.02
C ASN A 375 23.00 17.95 -8.92
N THR A 376 22.58 19.16 -8.54
CA THR A 376 21.64 20.01 -9.29
C THR A 376 21.93 20.13 -10.79
N MET A 377 23.19 20.09 -11.23
CA MET A 377 23.55 20.16 -12.66
C MET A 377 23.04 18.97 -13.46
N HIS A 378 22.62 17.88 -12.80
CA HIS A 378 22.01 16.73 -13.44
C HIS A 378 20.52 16.89 -13.71
N ILE A 379 19.87 17.98 -13.27
CA ILE A 379 18.48 18.25 -13.66
C ILE A 379 18.44 18.63 -15.15
N GLU A 380 17.58 17.95 -15.92
CA GLU A 380 17.38 18.22 -17.35
C GLU A 380 16.08 19.00 -17.58
N SER A 381 14.98 18.52 -16.99
CA SER A 381 13.67 19.18 -17.01
C SER A 381 13.17 19.40 -15.59
N PRO A 382 12.35 20.42 -15.34
CA PRO A 382 11.78 21.37 -16.30
C PRO A 382 12.74 22.46 -16.77
N GLN A 383 13.80 22.74 -15.99
CA GLN A 383 14.83 23.70 -16.36
C GLN A 383 16.22 23.11 -16.08
N GLN A 384 17.05 23.06 -17.13
CA GLN A 384 18.39 22.46 -17.02
C GLN A 384 19.22 23.10 -15.90
N GLY A 385 19.74 22.26 -15.00
CA GLY A 385 20.64 22.65 -13.92
C GLY A 385 20.01 23.47 -12.78
N VAL A 386 18.68 23.54 -12.70
CA VAL A 386 17.95 24.33 -11.70
C VAL A 386 16.82 23.51 -11.11
N LEU A 387 16.70 23.48 -9.77
CA LEU A 387 15.50 22.97 -9.13
C LEU A 387 14.40 24.04 -9.20
N VAL A 388 13.25 23.68 -9.74
CA VAL A 388 12.04 24.50 -9.67
C VAL A 388 11.07 23.96 -8.63
N ASN A 389 10.17 24.82 -8.17
CA ASN A 389 9.04 24.42 -7.34
C ASN A 389 7.89 23.85 -8.18
N SER A 390 6.83 23.41 -7.51
CA SER A 390 5.58 22.88 -8.07
C SER A 390 4.91 23.79 -9.10
N ALA A 391 5.14 25.10 -9.03
CA ALA A 391 4.65 26.10 -9.99
C ALA A 391 5.62 26.38 -11.16
N GLY A 392 6.73 25.63 -11.26
CA GLY A 392 7.75 25.81 -12.31
C GLY A 392 8.70 26.98 -12.05
N ALA A 393 8.60 27.65 -10.89
CA ALA A 393 9.45 28.79 -10.55
C ALA A 393 10.84 28.32 -10.04
N PRO A 394 11.95 28.91 -10.51
CA PRO A 394 13.29 28.60 -10.03
C PRO A 394 13.46 28.78 -8.52
N THR A 395 14.09 27.82 -7.87
CA THR A 395 14.39 27.87 -6.43
C THR A 395 15.89 28.09 -6.17
N THR A 396 16.23 28.44 -4.93
CA THR A 396 17.62 28.44 -4.44
C THR A 396 18.05 27.11 -3.84
N MET A 397 17.17 26.09 -3.86
CA MET A 397 17.48 24.79 -3.28
C MET A 397 18.56 24.08 -4.11
N THR A 398 19.30 23.20 -3.46
CA THR A 398 20.34 22.38 -4.09
C THR A 398 20.07 20.91 -3.93
N LEU A 399 20.50 20.11 -4.91
CA LEU A 399 20.45 18.66 -4.89
C LEU A 399 21.89 18.12 -4.82
N ALA A 400 22.09 17.09 -4.01
CA ALA A 400 23.25 16.20 -4.07
C ALA A 400 22.77 14.76 -3.83
N TRP A 401 23.29 13.80 -4.58
CA TRP A 401 22.91 12.40 -4.42
C TRP A 401 24.09 11.45 -4.69
N THR A 402 24.00 10.25 -4.13
CA THR A 402 24.97 9.16 -4.33
C THR A 402 24.24 7.85 -4.57
N SER A 403 24.69 7.09 -5.57
CA SER A 403 24.24 5.73 -5.84
C SER A 403 25.43 4.77 -5.86
N PRO A 404 25.73 4.08 -4.75
CA PRO A 404 26.96 3.29 -4.63
C PRO A 404 27.04 2.15 -5.63
N ASN A 405 25.88 1.64 -6.06
CA ASN A 405 25.74 0.45 -6.89
C ASN A 405 24.94 0.76 -8.15
N HIS A 406 25.18 1.89 -8.84
CA HIS A 406 24.57 2.31 -10.11
C HIS A 406 23.07 2.71 -10.08
N VAL A 407 22.46 2.99 -11.24
CA VAL A 407 21.02 3.33 -11.39
C VAL A 407 20.32 2.20 -12.14
N TRP A 408 19.13 1.79 -11.70
CA TRP A 408 18.39 0.69 -12.34
C TRP A 408 16.93 1.04 -12.59
N ILE A 409 16.16 0.10 -13.16
CA ILE A 409 14.74 0.28 -13.50
C ILE A 409 13.87 -0.86 -12.98
N ASN A 410 12.59 -0.56 -12.73
CA ASN A 410 11.54 -1.52 -12.41
C ASN A 410 10.68 -1.90 -13.63
N GLY A 411 10.77 -1.16 -14.73
CA GLY A 411 9.94 -1.35 -15.93
C GLY A 411 8.51 -0.82 -15.77
N ASN A 412 8.32 0.19 -14.93
CA ASN A 412 7.03 0.78 -14.64
C ASN A 412 6.67 1.84 -15.69
N THR A 413 5.61 1.61 -16.47
CA THR A 413 5.11 2.51 -17.51
C THR A 413 3.66 2.94 -17.23
N GLY A 414 3.18 3.96 -17.96
CA GLY A 414 1.79 4.41 -17.92
C GLY A 414 1.62 5.67 -17.06
N ALA A 415 0.65 5.66 -16.14
CA ALA A 415 0.29 6.85 -15.36
C ALA A 415 1.50 7.48 -14.61
N PRO A 416 1.52 8.81 -14.40
CA PRO A 416 2.65 9.52 -13.80
C PRO A 416 3.18 8.93 -12.49
N ASP A 417 2.31 8.54 -11.56
CA ASP A 417 2.73 7.92 -10.28
C ASP A 417 3.48 6.59 -10.47
N ARG A 418 3.20 5.90 -11.59
CA ARG A 418 3.92 4.68 -11.96
C ARG A 418 5.32 5.00 -12.47
N MET A 419 5.44 6.05 -13.27
CA MET A 419 6.67 6.48 -13.89
C MET A 419 7.69 6.98 -12.85
N ILE A 420 7.25 7.64 -11.77
CA ILE A 420 8.12 7.95 -10.61
C ILE A 420 8.82 6.69 -10.09
N MET A 421 8.09 5.58 -10.02
CA MET A 421 8.59 4.33 -9.47
C MET A 421 9.39 3.50 -10.48
N ASP A 422 9.74 4.03 -11.65
CA ASP A 422 10.47 3.28 -12.67
C ASP A 422 11.95 3.21 -12.36
N ALA A 423 12.66 4.34 -12.35
CA ALA A 423 14.11 4.36 -12.18
C ALA A 423 14.51 4.65 -10.73
N TYR A 424 15.65 4.12 -10.28
CA TYR A 424 16.11 4.31 -8.89
C TYR A 424 17.61 4.27 -8.68
N LEU A 425 18.05 5.00 -7.65
CA LEU A 425 19.40 4.93 -7.09
C LEU A 425 19.56 3.64 -6.28
N VAL A 426 20.35 2.70 -6.81
CA VAL A 426 20.47 1.33 -6.31
C VAL A 426 21.27 1.24 -5.00
N VAL A 427 20.77 0.37 -4.12
CA VAL A 427 21.41 -0.09 -2.90
C VAL A 427 21.39 -1.61 -2.88
N SER A 428 22.53 -2.26 -3.14
CA SER A 428 22.67 -3.72 -3.15
C SER A 428 23.76 -4.26 -2.22
N ASP A 429 24.41 -3.38 -1.45
CA ASP A 429 25.35 -3.75 -0.39
C ASP A 429 25.24 -2.80 0.83
N SER A 430 26.16 -2.93 1.79
CA SER A 430 26.11 -2.15 3.04
C SER A 430 26.35 -0.64 2.88
N THR A 431 26.66 -0.16 1.67
CA THR A 431 26.83 1.26 1.37
C THR A 431 25.48 1.86 1.00
N PRO A 432 24.97 2.86 1.75
CA PRO A 432 23.66 3.43 1.47
C PRO A 432 23.68 4.37 0.26
N ALA A 433 22.60 4.37 -0.53
CA ALA A 433 22.30 5.49 -1.41
C ALA A 433 21.86 6.70 -0.58
N SER A 434 22.12 7.90 -1.08
CA SER A 434 21.77 9.12 -0.38
C SER A 434 21.24 10.18 -1.32
N VAL A 435 20.29 10.97 -0.83
CA VAL A 435 19.77 12.16 -1.50
C VAL A 435 19.72 13.28 -0.46
N THR A 436 20.27 14.42 -0.80
CA THR A 436 20.34 15.60 0.06
C THR A 436 19.78 16.81 -0.67
N ILE A 437 18.76 17.42 -0.09
CA ILE A 437 18.22 18.71 -0.51
C ILE A 437 18.70 19.78 0.47
N GLY A 438 19.37 20.81 -0.05
CA GLY A 438 19.89 21.94 0.73
C GLY A 438 19.21 23.26 0.38
N GLY A 439 19.34 24.27 1.24
CA GLY A 439 18.76 25.60 1.00
C GLY A 439 17.24 25.65 1.15
N ILE A 440 16.66 24.74 1.92
CA ILE A 440 15.21 24.66 2.15
C ILE A 440 14.75 25.91 2.93
N PRO A 441 13.81 26.72 2.40
CA PRO A 441 13.43 28.00 3.00
C PRO A 441 12.32 27.88 4.07
N PHE A 442 11.68 26.71 4.16
CA PHE A 442 10.55 26.46 5.05
C PHE A 442 10.98 26.39 6.52
N ALA A 443 10.15 26.90 7.43
CA ALA A 443 10.41 26.84 8.87
C ALA A 443 10.22 25.41 9.41
N GLY A 444 9.20 24.71 8.89
CA GLY A 444 8.94 23.29 9.03
C GLY A 444 8.51 22.73 7.68
N TYR A 445 8.90 21.50 7.37
CA TYR A 445 8.55 20.87 6.11
C TYR A 445 8.53 19.36 6.26
N ASP A 446 7.85 18.71 5.32
CA ASP A 446 7.81 17.28 5.21
C ASP A 446 8.78 16.81 4.15
N VAL A 447 9.44 15.69 4.44
CA VAL A 447 10.35 15.01 3.51
C VAL A 447 9.68 13.70 3.13
N ILE A 448 9.33 13.56 1.86
CA ILE A 448 8.69 12.37 1.31
C ILE A 448 9.70 11.67 0.39
N LEU A 449 10.05 10.44 0.71
CA LEU A 449 10.95 9.59 -0.06
C LEU A 449 10.14 8.50 -0.76
N TYR A 450 10.33 8.38 -2.07
CA TYR A 450 9.79 7.29 -2.87
C TYR A 450 10.85 6.19 -2.93
N ALA A 451 10.56 5.04 -2.32
CA ALA A 451 11.51 3.96 -2.16
C ALA A 451 10.90 2.62 -2.56
N GLY A 452 11.71 1.77 -3.16
CA GLY A 452 11.26 0.50 -3.75
C GLY A 452 12.43 -0.39 -4.10
N GLY A 453 12.22 -1.34 -5.00
CA GLY A 453 13.27 -2.20 -5.54
C GLY A 453 12.69 -3.25 -6.48
N SER A 454 13.55 -3.91 -7.25
CA SER A 454 13.15 -4.92 -8.25
C SER A 454 12.56 -6.21 -7.65
N TYR A 455 12.73 -6.46 -6.35
CA TYR A 455 12.30 -7.69 -5.68
C TYR A 455 11.16 -7.38 -4.70
N ASP A 456 10.07 -8.18 -4.74
CA ASP A 456 9.06 -8.18 -3.67
C ASP A 456 9.67 -8.63 -2.36
N GLY A 457 9.20 -8.06 -1.25
CA GLY A 457 9.58 -8.57 0.07
C GLY A 457 10.98 -8.17 0.52
N ALA A 458 11.69 -7.33 -0.24
CA ALA A 458 13.00 -6.81 0.13
C ALA A 458 12.84 -5.88 1.34
N VAL A 459 13.64 -6.10 2.38
CA VAL A 459 13.53 -5.35 3.63
C VAL A 459 14.64 -4.31 3.72
N GLY A 460 14.27 -3.08 4.07
CA GLY A 460 15.21 -1.99 4.28
C GLY A 460 14.72 -0.97 5.28
N TYR A 461 15.56 0.04 5.49
CA TYR A 461 15.16 1.22 6.24
C TYR A 461 15.76 2.48 5.64
N ALA A 462 15.02 3.58 5.76
CA ALA A 462 15.49 4.91 5.40
C ALA A 462 15.74 5.73 6.67
N ARG A 463 16.77 6.58 6.63
CA ARG A 463 17.20 7.44 7.75
C ARG A 463 17.29 8.88 7.29
N LEU A 464 16.77 9.80 8.10
CA LEU A 464 16.88 11.23 7.91
C LEU A 464 18.02 11.83 8.75
N ASN A 465 18.81 12.70 8.14
CA ASN A 465 19.86 13.54 8.74
C ASN A 465 20.89 12.77 9.59
N ASP A 466 21.19 11.52 9.23
CA ASP A 466 22.07 10.63 9.98
C ASP A 466 21.65 10.40 11.45
N LEU A 467 20.36 10.53 11.76
CA LEU A 467 19.79 10.33 13.09
C LEU A 467 19.09 8.96 13.20
N PRO A 468 19.62 7.97 13.93
CA PRO A 468 18.99 6.64 14.06
C PRO A 468 17.56 6.65 14.62
N ALA A 469 17.19 7.67 15.41
CA ALA A 469 15.83 7.83 15.92
C ALA A 469 14.79 8.11 14.82
N THR A 470 15.24 8.41 13.60
CA THR A 470 14.38 8.68 12.44
C THR A 470 14.20 7.48 11.52
N ASP A 471 14.76 6.32 11.88
CA ASP A 471 14.71 5.13 11.03
C ASP A 471 13.26 4.69 10.76
N ARG A 472 12.91 4.55 9.48
CA ARG A 472 11.62 4.01 9.02
C ARG A 472 11.86 2.71 8.27
N TRP A 473 11.27 1.62 8.76
CA TRP A 473 11.50 0.26 8.26
C TRP A 473 10.38 -0.14 7.31
N PHE A 474 10.75 -0.66 6.13
CA PHE A 474 9.79 -1.01 5.10
C PHE A 474 10.15 -2.32 4.39
N ILE A 475 9.14 -2.88 3.73
CA ILE A 475 9.19 -4.04 2.85
C ILE A 475 8.68 -3.58 1.48
N THR A 476 9.41 -3.89 0.42
CA THR A 476 8.93 -3.64 -0.96
C THR A 476 7.68 -4.46 -1.26
N GLY A 477 6.76 -3.89 -2.05
CA GLY A 477 5.61 -4.60 -2.63
C GLY A 477 5.83 -4.85 -4.12
N SER A 478 5.68 -6.10 -4.60
CA SER A 478 5.75 -6.39 -6.04
C SER A 478 4.36 -6.50 -6.67
N ARG A 479 4.04 -5.47 -7.45
CA ARG A 479 3.32 -5.48 -8.74
C ARG A 479 3.35 -4.06 -9.35
N PRO A 480 3.33 -3.91 -10.69
CA PRO A 480 3.55 -2.63 -11.38
C PRO A 480 2.44 -1.62 -11.00
N PRO A 481 2.72 -0.32 -10.93
CA PRO A 481 2.57 0.36 -9.66
C PRO A 481 1.11 0.46 -9.27
N GLU A 482 0.90 -0.04 -8.06
CA GLU A 482 -0.10 0.39 -7.09
C GLU A 482 -0.48 1.84 -7.41
N THR A 483 -1.72 2.06 -7.85
CA THR A 483 -2.26 3.36 -8.24
C THR A 483 -2.35 4.35 -7.07
N ARG A 484 -1.63 4.08 -5.97
CA ARG A 484 -1.69 4.77 -4.68
C ARG A 484 -0.36 4.63 -3.97
N PHE A 485 0.21 5.76 -3.53
CA PHE A 485 1.27 5.75 -2.54
C PHE A 485 0.71 5.31 -1.20
N THR A 486 1.41 4.40 -0.54
CA THR A 486 1.06 3.99 0.82
C THR A 486 2.12 4.56 1.75
N GLU A 487 1.75 5.04 2.93
CA GLU A 487 2.68 5.47 3.99
C GLU A 487 2.62 4.57 5.24
N PRO A 488 3.70 4.49 6.04
CA PRO A 488 3.69 3.83 7.35
C PRO A 488 3.11 4.72 8.46
N HIS A 489 2.14 4.20 9.22
CA HIS A 489 1.69 4.82 10.49
C HIS A 489 2.58 4.46 11.70
N GLY A 490 3.45 3.44 11.55
CA GLY A 490 4.45 3.04 12.54
C GLY A 490 5.16 1.76 12.09
N SER A 491 6.50 1.69 12.20
CA SER A 491 7.28 0.53 11.72
C SER A 491 8.46 0.25 12.64
N THR A 492 8.76 -1.02 12.89
CA THR A 492 9.94 -1.45 13.65
C THR A 492 10.73 -2.49 12.85
N PRO A 493 11.99 -2.79 13.19
CA PRO A 493 12.71 -3.89 12.55
C PRO A 493 11.97 -5.24 12.65
N ALA A 494 11.18 -5.45 13.71
CA ALA A 494 10.41 -6.69 13.93
C ALA A 494 9.08 -6.72 13.16
N LYS A 495 8.55 -5.55 12.82
CA LYS A 495 7.31 -5.37 12.04
C LYS A 495 7.53 -4.25 11.02
N PRO A 496 8.30 -4.53 9.94
CA PRO A 496 8.47 -3.56 8.87
C PRO A 496 7.15 -3.43 8.10
N TRP A 497 6.84 -2.21 7.67
CA TRP A 497 5.58 -1.91 6.97
C TRP A 497 5.74 -2.16 5.46
N ARG A 498 4.65 -2.47 4.74
CA ARG A 498 4.69 -2.70 3.29
C ARG A 498 4.17 -1.48 2.53
N GLY A 499 5.02 -0.88 1.71
CA GLY A 499 4.64 0.18 0.78
C GLY A 499 5.86 0.95 0.24
N ASN A 500 5.60 2.12 -0.35
CA ASN A 500 6.50 2.77 -1.30
C ASN A 500 6.75 4.27 -1.07
N ALA A 501 6.03 4.92 -0.14
CA ALA A 501 6.29 6.29 0.28
C ALA A 501 6.67 6.35 1.77
N ILE A 502 7.78 7.00 2.08
CA ILE A 502 8.30 7.18 3.44
C ILE A 502 8.33 8.67 3.75
N ARG A 503 7.61 9.10 4.79
CA ARG A 503 7.52 10.51 5.16
C ARG A 503 8.04 10.80 6.55
N TRP A 504 8.82 11.88 6.65
CA TRP A 504 9.16 12.53 7.91
C TRP A 504 8.42 13.85 7.98
N ARG A 505 7.66 14.04 9.07
CA ARG A 505 6.82 15.21 9.29
C ARG A 505 7.55 16.27 10.12
N ASN A 506 7.27 17.55 9.87
CA ASN A 506 7.75 18.68 10.67
C ASN A 506 9.27 18.72 10.82
N VAL A 507 9.99 18.38 9.75
CA VAL A 507 11.45 18.51 9.68
C VAL A 507 11.81 19.99 9.71
N THR A 508 12.83 20.35 10.49
CA THR A 508 13.31 21.73 10.61
C THR A 508 14.75 21.87 10.12
N GLY A 509 15.10 23.07 9.68
CA GLY A 509 16.46 23.43 9.27
C GLY A 509 16.67 23.38 7.75
N ALA A 510 17.74 24.02 7.27
CA ALA A 510 17.91 24.30 5.85
C ALA A 510 18.40 23.11 4.99
N THR A 511 18.46 21.90 5.52
CA THR A 511 18.95 20.71 4.80
C THR A 511 18.25 19.45 5.27
N ALA A 512 17.83 18.63 4.31
CA ALA A 512 17.33 17.27 4.52
C ALA A 512 18.23 16.28 3.77
N SER A 513 18.84 15.35 4.50
CA SER A 513 19.68 14.29 3.93
C SER A 513 19.06 12.94 4.25
N VAL A 514 18.60 12.22 3.24
CA VAL A 514 17.97 10.91 3.38
C VAL A 514 18.96 9.84 2.90
N LYS A 515 19.09 8.76 3.67
CA LYS A 515 19.92 7.59 3.34
C LYS A 515 19.10 6.32 3.38
N LEU A 516 19.26 5.46 2.37
CA LEU A 516 18.56 4.18 2.26
C LEU A 516 19.53 3.04 2.52
N PHE A 517 19.17 2.12 3.43
CA PHE A 517 19.99 0.98 3.84
C PHE A 517 19.27 -0.33 3.57
N PRO A 518 19.95 -1.35 3.01
CA PRO A 518 19.38 -2.68 2.90
C PRO A 518 19.49 -3.41 4.24
N HIS A 519 18.48 -4.21 4.56
CA HIS A 519 18.51 -5.11 5.71
C HIS A 519 18.86 -6.55 5.30
N ASP A 520 18.38 -6.98 4.13
CA ASP A 520 18.67 -8.28 3.54
C ASP A 520 19.57 -8.16 2.29
N ASN A 521 19.71 -9.24 1.52
CA ASN A 521 20.56 -9.27 0.33
C ASN A 521 19.81 -8.82 -0.94
N HIS A 522 18.59 -8.31 -0.82
CA HIS A 522 17.84 -7.82 -1.96
C HIS A 522 18.16 -6.36 -2.23
N GLU A 523 18.01 -5.99 -3.50
CA GLU A 523 18.25 -4.64 -3.98
C GLU A 523 17.11 -3.71 -3.58
N LEU A 524 17.47 -2.52 -3.12
CA LEU A 524 16.56 -1.41 -2.84
C LEU A 524 16.93 -0.17 -3.64
N GLY A 525 16.02 0.78 -3.72
CA GLY A 525 16.11 1.93 -4.59
C GLY A 525 15.47 3.19 -4.03
N ILE A 526 16.11 4.34 -4.25
CA ILE A 526 15.47 5.66 -4.13
C ILE A 526 15.00 6.09 -5.53
N HIS A 527 13.69 6.20 -5.69
CA HIS A 527 13.03 6.58 -6.94
C HIS A 527 12.92 8.10 -7.10
N GLY A 528 12.62 8.79 -6.00
CA GLY A 528 12.46 10.23 -5.99
C GLY A 528 12.34 10.77 -4.57
N ILE A 529 12.29 12.09 -4.46
CA ILE A 529 12.12 12.80 -3.19
C ILE A 529 11.24 14.04 -3.39
N GLN A 530 10.44 14.37 -2.39
CA GLN A 530 9.61 15.58 -2.32
C GLN A 530 9.88 16.33 -1.01
N ILE A 531 9.95 17.66 -1.09
CA ILE A 531 10.01 18.59 0.03
C ILE A 531 8.76 19.47 -0.04
N VAL A 532 7.93 19.41 0.99
CA VAL A 532 6.61 20.07 1.03
C VAL A 532 6.54 20.93 2.28
N ASP A 533 6.13 22.20 2.16
CA ASP A 533 5.91 23.04 3.34
C ASP A 533 4.79 22.43 4.20
N SER A 534 5.08 22.18 5.48
CA SER A 534 4.12 21.54 6.38
C SER A 534 3.10 22.52 6.97
N ALA A 535 3.26 23.81 6.68
CA ALA A 535 2.37 24.88 7.14
C ALA A 535 1.34 25.35 6.10
N THR A 536 1.34 24.78 4.89
CA THR A 536 0.36 25.12 3.86
C THR A 536 -1.03 24.65 4.27
N ASP A 537 -2.00 25.56 4.10
CA ASP A 537 -3.44 25.41 4.35
C ASP A 537 -4.12 26.18 3.20
N SER A 538 -4.43 25.44 2.13
CA SER A 538 -4.79 25.98 0.81
C SER A 538 -6.19 26.57 0.80
N ASP A 539 -7.13 25.99 1.55
CA ASP A 539 -8.50 26.49 1.68
C ASP A 539 -8.71 27.41 2.90
N GLY A 540 -7.72 27.50 3.79
CA GLY A 540 -7.71 28.35 4.97
C GLY A 540 -8.67 27.87 6.07
N ASP A 541 -9.00 26.59 6.12
CA ASP A 541 -9.95 26.04 7.07
C ASP A 541 -9.33 25.67 8.44
N GLY A 542 -8.01 25.77 8.54
CA GLY A 542 -7.23 25.56 9.74
C GLY A 542 -6.67 24.15 9.88
N MET A 543 -6.96 23.25 8.93
CA MET A 543 -6.23 22.01 8.71
C MET A 543 -5.09 22.27 7.70
N THR A 544 -4.06 21.43 7.70
CA THR A 544 -2.96 21.61 6.73
C THR A 544 -3.18 20.66 5.57
N ASP A 545 -2.86 21.07 4.34
CA ASP A 545 -2.99 20.24 3.12
C ASP A 545 -2.32 18.87 3.32
N SER A 546 -1.17 18.93 3.99
CA SER A 546 -0.34 17.79 4.36
C SER A 546 -1.09 16.76 5.21
N TRP A 547 -1.90 17.22 6.17
CA TRP A 547 -2.71 16.38 7.06
C TRP A 547 -3.97 15.90 6.34
N GLU A 548 -4.65 16.78 5.61
CA GLU A 548 -5.88 16.46 4.88
C GLU A 548 -5.64 15.35 3.85
N LEU A 549 -4.56 15.43 3.08
CA LEU A 549 -4.19 14.38 2.13
C LEU A 549 -3.89 13.05 2.80
N THR A 550 -3.29 13.06 3.99
CA THR A 550 -3.04 11.81 4.73
C THR A 550 -4.33 11.15 5.23
N HIS A 551 -5.36 11.95 5.49
CA HIS A 551 -6.68 11.51 5.94
C HIS A 551 -7.72 11.49 4.82
N ARG A 552 -7.28 11.55 3.55
CA ARG A 552 -8.14 11.46 2.36
C ARG A 552 -9.26 12.53 2.34
N LEU A 553 -8.95 13.70 2.89
CA LEU A 553 -9.76 14.92 2.81
C LEU A 553 -9.30 15.78 1.62
N ARG A 554 -9.97 16.92 1.43
CA ARG A 554 -9.78 17.80 0.26
C ARG A 554 -9.10 19.12 0.69
N PRO A 555 -7.77 19.27 0.50
CA PRO A 555 -7.04 20.51 0.81
C PRO A 555 -7.54 21.80 0.15
N ASP A 556 -8.32 21.66 -0.93
CA ASP A 556 -8.88 22.73 -1.72
C ASP A 556 -10.31 23.13 -1.30
N LEU A 557 -10.90 22.43 -0.33
CA LEU A 557 -12.30 22.57 0.04
C LEU A 557 -12.47 22.59 1.55
N ASN A 558 -12.98 23.72 2.07
CA ASN A 558 -13.26 23.89 3.49
C ASN A 558 -14.23 22.83 4.00
N ASP A 559 -13.66 21.76 4.53
CA ASP A 559 -14.35 20.56 4.98
C ASP A 559 -14.13 20.30 6.47
N ALA A 560 -13.39 21.18 7.17
CA ALA A 560 -13.17 21.19 8.62
C ALA A 560 -14.40 20.91 9.52
N ALA A 561 -15.61 21.20 9.04
CA ALA A 561 -16.86 21.01 9.77
C ALA A 561 -17.62 19.71 9.40
N LEU A 562 -17.15 18.94 8.42
CA LEU A 562 -17.69 17.63 8.07
C LEU A 562 -17.28 16.58 9.10
N ASP A 563 -18.00 15.46 9.08
CA ASP A 563 -17.88 14.30 9.98
C ASP A 563 -18.10 13.05 9.10
N PRO A 564 -17.04 12.57 8.41
CA PRO A 564 -17.19 11.54 7.38
C PRO A 564 -17.51 10.15 7.93
N ASP A 565 -17.04 9.82 9.14
CA ASP A 565 -17.29 8.54 9.78
C ASP A 565 -18.54 8.50 10.70
N GLY A 566 -19.08 9.67 11.05
CA GLY A 566 -20.33 9.83 11.77
C GLY A 566 -20.23 9.59 13.27
N ASP A 567 -19.05 9.71 13.86
CA ASP A 567 -18.82 9.56 15.30
C ASP A 567 -19.18 10.83 16.11
N GLY A 568 -19.44 11.93 15.40
CA GLY A 568 -19.82 13.24 15.95
C GLY A 568 -18.64 14.16 16.29
N LEU A 569 -17.41 13.81 15.90
CA LEU A 569 -16.22 14.66 15.87
C LEU A 569 -16.02 15.16 14.44
N SER A 570 -15.76 16.46 14.26
CA SER A 570 -15.54 17.00 12.91
C SER A 570 -14.08 16.80 12.47
N ASN A 571 -13.79 16.88 11.17
CA ASN A 571 -12.43 16.84 10.60
C ASN A 571 -11.44 17.73 11.39
N SER A 572 -11.83 18.96 11.71
CA SER A 572 -10.98 19.88 12.51
C SER A 572 -10.80 19.46 13.98
N GLY A 573 -11.79 18.76 14.54
CA GLY A 573 -11.72 18.16 15.87
C GLY A 573 -10.78 16.96 15.89
N GLU A 574 -10.79 16.17 14.83
CA GLU A 574 -9.90 15.03 14.62
C GLU A 574 -8.48 15.49 14.37
N TYR A 575 -8.29 16.53 13.55
CA TYR A 575 -7.02 17.20 13.37
C TYR A 575 -6.42 17.66 14.71
N ALA A 576 -7.25 18.23 15.60
CA ALA A 576 -6.81 18.69 16.91
C ALA A 576 -6.46 17.54 17.87
N ARG A 577 -7.05 16.35 17.70
CA ARG A 577 -6.83 15.17 18.56
C ARG A 577 -5.86 14.15 17.97
N GLY A 578 -5.54 14.26 16.68
CA GLY A 578 -4.69 13.32 15.95
C GLY A 578 -5.39 12.02 15.55
N THR A 579 -6.72 12.01 15.48
CA THR A 579 -7.55 10.85 15.10
C THR A 579 -7.83 10.81 13.59
N ASP A 580 -8.44 9.73 13.09
CA ASP A 580 -8.68 9.52 11.65
C ASP A 580 -10.15 9.82 11.23
N PRO A 581 -10.40 10.87 10.40
CA PRO A 581 -11.68 11.25 9.77
C PRO A 581 -12.56 10.17 9.16
N HIS A 582 -12.00 8.98 8.92
CA HIS A 582 -12.73 7.86 8.33
C HIS A 582 -12.78 6.64 9.24
N ASN A 583 -12.43 6.78 10.53
CA ASN A 583 -12.45 5.70 11.50
C ASN A 583 -13.00 6.18 12.85
N PRO A 584 -14.25 5.80 13.21
CA PRO A 584 -14.93 6.35 14.38
C PRO A 584 -14.35 5.93 15.73
N ASP A 585 -13.37 5.02 15.75
CA ASP A 585 -12.68 4.45 16.91
C ASP A 585 -11.21 4.21 16.51
N THR A 586 -10.37 5.23 16.72
CA THR A 586 -9.02 5.27 16.15
C THR A 586 -8.08 4.22 16.73
N ASP A 587 -8.18 3.90 18.02
CA ASP A 587 -7.33 2.91 18.69
C ASP A 587 -7.97 1.52 18.86
N GLY A 588 -9.25 1.39 18.56
CA GLY A 588 -9.97 0.13 18.42
C GLY A 588 -10.39 -0.50 19.74
N ASP A 589 -10.62 0.31 20.76
CA ASP A 589 -10.91 -0.13 22.13
C ASP A 589 -12.43 -0.26 22.43
N GLY A 590 -13.27 0.20 21.49
CA GLY A 590 -14.72 0.18 21.58
C GLY A 590 -15.38 1.50 22.00
N LEU A 591 -14.61 2.56 22.26
CA LEU A 591 -15.09 3.93 22.41
C LEU A 591 -14.90 4.71 21.12
N THR A 592 -15.74 5.72 20.88
CA THR A 592 -15.56 6.58 19.70
C THR A 592 -14.66 7.77 20.02
N ASP A 593 -13.94 8.27 19.03
CA ASP A 593 -12.99 9.39 19.18
C ASP A 593 -13.63 10.64 19.81
N ASN A 594 -14.92 10.86 19.54
CA ASN A 594 -15.71 11.94 20.14
C ASN A 594 -15.94 11.77 21.66
N VAL A 595 -16.08 10.54 22.15
CA VAL A 595 -16.24 10.21 23.58
C VAL A 595 -14.94 10.47 24.34
N GLU A 596 -13.81 10.18 23.70
CA GLU A 596 -12.47 10.24 24.26
C GLU A 596 -11.81 11.59 24.03
N ARG A 597 -12.15 12.56 24.88
CA ARG A 597 -11.77 13.96 24.66
C ARG A 597 -10.31 14.30 25.01
N ASN A 598 -9.50 13.34 25.45
CA ASN A 598 -8.11 13.53 25.88
C ASN A 598 -7.94 14.72 26.85
N THR A 599 -8.89 14.86 27.80
CA THR A 599 -8.87 15.96 28.78
C THR A 599 -8.13 15.58 30.06
N GLY A 600 -7.87 14.29 30.28
CA GLY A 600 -7.34 13.76 31.53
C GLY A 600 -8.29 13.92 32.72
N VAL A 601 -9.59 14.14 32.46
CA VAL A 601 -10.62 14.25 33.50
C VAL A 601 -11.83 13.42 33.12
N PHE A 602 -12.13 12.41 33.94
CA PHE A 602 -13.31 11.59 33.79
C PHE A 602 -14.57 12.33 34.19
N PHE A 603 -15.52 12.44 33.26
CA PHE A 603 -16.82 13.09 33.50
C PHE A 603 -17.99 12.11 33.39
N SER A 604 -17.99 11.24 32.38
CA SER A 604 -19.05 10.22 32.17
C SER A 604 -18.65 9.23 31.07
N HIS A 605 -19.46 8.19 30.83
CA HIS A 605 -19.28 7.28 29.67
C HIS A 605 -19.44 7.94 28.28
N LEU A 606 -19.94 9.18 28.20
CA LEU A 606 -19.99 9.99 26.96
C LEU A 606 -18.88 11.06 26.91
N ASN A 607 -18.02 11.06 27.93
CA ASN A 607 -16.91 11.98 28.11
C ASN A 607 -15.90 11.38 29.11
N THR A 608 -15.13 10.41 28.65
CA THR A 608 -14.17 9.68 29.48
C THR A 608 -12.97 10.53 29.83
N GLY A 609 -12.60 11.43 28.92
CA GLY A 609 -11.34 12.18 29.03
C GLY A 609 -10.09 11.31 28.83
N SER A 610 -10.25 10.02 28.49
CA SER A 610 -9.21 9.11 27.98
C SER A 610 -8.67 9.59 26.63
N ASN A 611 -7.59 8.96 26.18
CA ASN A 611 -6.87 9.36 24.98
C ASN A 611 -7.26 8.47 23.78
N PRO A 612 -7.87 9.01 22.71
CA PRO A 612 -8.39 8.23 21.57
C PRO A 612 -7.32 7.56 20.68
N LEU A 613 -6.05 7.62 21.11
CA LEU A 613 -4.90 7.07 20.41
C LEU A 613 -4.23 5.96 21.24
N ILE A 614 -4.77 5.62 22.39
CA ILE A 614 -4.21 4.68 23.35
C ILE A 614 -5.37 3.90 23.98
N ALA A 615 -5.60 2.69 23.49
CA ALA A 615 -6.69 1.83 23.95
C ALA A 615 -6.73 1.55 25.46
N ASP A 616 -5.63 1.74 26.20
CA ASP A 616 -5.51 1.57 27.64
C ASP A 616 -4.76 2.80 28.19
N THR A 617 -5.50 3.84 28.58
CA THR A 617 -4.94 5.17 28.85
C THR A 617 -4.08 5.19 30.12
N ASP A 618 -4.45 4.43 31.16
CA ASP A 618 -3.73 4.40 32.43
C ASP A 618 -2.73 3.23 32.57
N GLY A 619 -2.80 2.26 31.67
CA GLY A 619 -1.83 1.18 31.50
C GLY A 619 -1.97 0.04 32.51
N ASP A 620 -3.16 -0.17 33.06
CA ASP A 620 -3.43 -1.23 34.04
C ASP A 620 -3.67 -2.62 33.41
N GLY A 621 -3.90 -2.66 32.09
CA GLY A 621 -4.17 -3.86 31.32
C GLY A 621 -5.64 -4.07 30.94
N LEU A 622 -6.52 -3.12 31.23
CA LEU A 622 -7.89 -3.02 30.73
C LEU A 622 -7.97 -1.90 29.70
N SER A 623 -8.73 -2.11 28.62
CA SER A 623 -8.97 -1.02 27.69
C SER A 623 -9.98 -0.01 28.26
N ASP A 624 -9.92 1.26 27.87
CA ASP A 624 -10.81 2.31 28.38
C ASP A 624 -12.30 1.95 28.12
N GLY A 625 -12.56 1.36 26.96
CA GLY A 625 -13.83 0.74 26.59
C GLY A 625 -14.22 -0.47 27.43
N GLU A 626 -13.29 -1.36 27.77
CA GLU A 626 -13.56 -2.53 28.63
C GLU A 626 -13.98 -2.10 30.03
N GLU A 627 -13.34 -1.09 30.58
CA GLU A 627 -13.65 -0.50 31.88
C GLU A 627 -15.07 0.04 31.96
N LEU A 628 -15.50 0.80 30.95
CA LEU A 628 -16.85 1.33 30.86
C LEU A 628 -17.91 0.26 30.58
N ALA A 629 -17.57 -0.79 29.84
CA ALA A 629 -18.48 -1.87 29.50
C ALA A 629 -18.84 -2.76 30.71
N ARG A 630 -18.17 -2.59 31.86
CA ARG A 630 -18.45 -3.32 33.10
C ARG A 630 -19.67 -2.73 33.81
N LEU A 631 -20.84 -3.32 33.57
CA LEU A 631 -22.05 -3.04 34.36
C LEU A 631 -22.10 -3.95 35.60
N PRO A 632 -22.55 -3.44 36.76
CA PRO A 632 -23.22 -2.14 36.98
C PRO A 632 -22.26 -1.01 37.39
N SER A 633 -20.95 -1.30 37.48
CA SER A 633 -19.94 -0.47 38.10
C SER A 633 -18.74 -0.31 37.15
N PRO A 634 -18.73 0.73 36.29
CA PRO A 634 -17.57 1.01 35.46
C PRO A 634 -16.42 1.54 36.32
N THR A 635 -15.19 1.15 35.99
CA THR A 635 -13.96 1.72 36.55
C THR A 635 -13.62 3.03 35.84
N ASN A 636 -12.61 3.74 36.34
CA ASN A 636 -12.21 5.03 35.78
C ASN A 636 -10.98 4.85 34.88
N PRO A 637 -11.09 5.07 33.56
CA PRO A 637 -10.01 4.83 32.58
C PRO A 637 -8.81 5.78 32.64
N LEU A 638 -8.72 6.54 33.72
CA LEU A 638 -7.61 7.44 33.99
C LEU A 638 -6.87 7.05 35.28
N LEU A 639 -7.29 5.97 35.94
CA LEU A 639 -6.83 5.53 37.25
C LEU A 639 -6.69 4.01 37.26
N ALA A 640 -5.44 3.55 37.13
CA ALA A 640 -5.13 2.12 37.21
C ALA A 640 -5.65 1.43 38.50
N ASP A 641 -5.89 2.19 39.57
CA ASP A 641 -6.46 1.75 40.85
C ASP A 641 -7.58 2.72 41.21
N THR A 642 -8.81 2.38 40.83
CA THR A 642 -9.95 3.32 40.89
C THR A 642 -10.33 3.67 42.33
N ASP A 643 -10.22 2.74 43.27
CA ASP A 643 -10.59 2.94 44.67
C ASP A 643 -9.43 3.31 45.60
N SER A 644 -8.20 3.27 45.08
CA SER A 644 -6.94 3.62 45.73
C SER A 644 -6.57 2.73 46.92
N ASP A 645 -6.84 1.43 46.85
CA ASP A 645 -6.47 0.44 47.89
C ASP A 645 -5.10 -0.22 47.68
N GLY A 646 -4.50 -0.01 46.51
CA GLY A 646 -3.18 -0.49 46.12
C GLY A 646 -3.18 -1.76 45.26
N MET A 647 -4.33 -2.23 44.77
CA MET A 647 -4.44 -3.17 43.65
C MET A 647 -4.96 -2.44 42.41
N ASP A 648 -4.47 -2.82 41.23
CA ASP A 648 -5.02 -2.27 40.00
C ASP A 648 -6.34 -2.97 39.61
N ASP A 649 -7.20 -2.28 38.87
CA ASP A 649 -8.55 -2.73 38.57
C ASP A 649 -8.52 -4.07 37.80
N ALA A 650 -7.58 -4.21 36.86
CA ALA A 650 -7.29 -5.45 36.13
C ALA A 650 -7.02 -6.65 37.05
N GLU A 651 -6.12 -6.49 38.03
CA GLU A 651 -5.76 -7.53 39.01
C GLU A 651 -6.93 -7.85 39.93
N GLU A 652 -7.67 -6.84 40.35
CA GLU A 652 -8.86 -7.04 41.19
C GLU A 652 -9.91 -7.88 40.48
N ILE A 653 -10.22 -7.56 39.23
CA ILE A 653 -11.14 -8.34 38.40
C ILE A 653 -10.63 -9.78 38.24
N ARG A 654 -9.34 -9.96 37.96
CA ARG A 654 -8.73 -11.30 37.85
C ARG A 654 -8.88 -12.12 39.13
N LEU A 655 -8.86 -11.46 40.29
CA LEU A 655 -9.04 -12.08 41.61
C LEU A 655 -10.50 -12.17 42.07
N GLY A 656 -11.45 -11.64 41.29
CA GLY A 656 -12.86 -11.56 41.65
C GLY A 656 -13.14 -10.58 42.80
N ARG A 657 -12.37 -9.50 42.90
CA ARG A 657 -12.59 -8.36 43.81
C ARG A 657 -13.46 -7.30 43.14
N ASP A 658 -13.84 -6.29 43.89
CA ASP A 658 -14.64 -5.15 43.43
C ASP A 658 -13.72 -3.92 43.31
N PRO A 659 -13.38 -3.47 42.09
CA PRO A 659 -12.41 -2.39 41.87
C PRO A 659 -12.89 -0.99 42.28
N LEU A 660 -14.11 -0.89 42.82
CA LEU A 660 -14.66 0.36 43.34
C LEU A 660 -14.74 0.38 44.87
N PHE A 661 -14.22 -0.64 45.56
CA PHE A 661 -14.35 -0.78 46.99
C PHE A 661 -13.03 -1.12 47.70
N ALA A 662 -12.44 -0.08 48.30
CA ALA A 662 -11.14 -0.22 48.94
C ALA A 662 -11.16 -1.26 50.09
N GLU A 663 -10.44 -2.36 49.91
CA GLU A 663 -10.39 -3.47 50.85
C GLU A 663 -9.13 -3.47 51.72
N SER A 664 -9.24 -3.92 52.97
CA SER A 664 -8.06 -4.08 53.82
C SER A 664 -7.25 -5.32 53.40
N ALA A 665 -5.96 -5.12 53.09
CA ALA A 665 -5.03 -6.18 52.69
C ALA A 665 -5.13 -7.47 53.55
N GLY A 666 -5.52 -8.58 52.93
CA GLY A 666 -5.52 -9.93 53.51
C GLY A 666 -6.88 -10.51 53.92
N ALA A 667 -7.99 -9.81 53.69
CA ALA A 667 -9.32 -10.26 54.13
C ALA A 667 -9.94 -11.42 53.30
N PHE A 668 -9.43 -11.72 52.09
CA PHE A 668 -10.12 -12.62 51.14
C PHE A 668 -9.23 -13.63 50.40
N LEU A 669 -7.98 -13.79 50.81
CA LEU A 669 -7.16 -14.87 50.26
C LEU A 669 -7.75 -16.23 50.69
N PRO A 670 -7.75 -17.25 49.81
CA PRO A 670 -8.13 -18.60 50.22
C PRO A 670 -7.24 -19.02 51.40
N GLN A 671 -7.86 -19.24 52.56
CA GLN A 671 -7.12 -19.61 53.75
C GLN A 671 -6.75 -21.09 53.65
N VAL A 672 -5.59 -21.38 53.06
CA VAL A 672 -5.01 -22.72 53.16
C VAL A 672 -4.29 -22.86 54.49
N THR A 673 -4.90 -23.59 55.42
CA THR A 673 -4.27 -23.96 56.68
C THR A 673 -4.01 -25.46 56.69
N THR A 674 -2.75 -25.86 56.80
CA THR A 674 -2.40 -27.27 56.96
C THR A 674 -1.67 -27.51 58.28
N SER A 675 -1.97 -28.63 58.90
CA SER A 675 -1.24 -29.19 60.04
C SER A 675 -1.01 -30.68 59.78
N PRO A 676 -0.20 -31.38 60.60
CA PRO A 676 -0.01 -32.82 60.45
C PRO A 676 -1.30 -33.66 60.47
N ARG A 677 -2.43 -33.09 60.91
CA ARG A 677 -3.72 -33.79 61.07
C ARG A 677 -4.93 -33.06 60.49
N THR A 678 -4.77 -31.84 60.02
CA THR A 678 -5.88 -31.03 59.50
C THR A 678 -5.49 -30.35 58.21
N PHE A 679 -6.45 -30.23 57.32
CA PHE A 679 -6.36 -29.43 56.11
C PHE A 679 -7.61 -28.55 56.06
N LEU A 680 -7.45 -27.28 55.76
CA LEU A 680 -8.55 -26.38 55.48
C LEU A 680 -8.17 -25.57 54.26
N TRP A 681 -9.04 -25.54 53.28
CA TRP A 681 -9.09 -24.53 52.24
C TRP A 681 -10.51 -23.98 52.23
N GLN A 682 -10.66 -22.67 52.21
CA GLN A 682 -11.97 -22.05 52.05
C GLN A 682 -11.86 -20.66 51.43
N VAL A 683 -12.91 -20.30 50.71
CA VAL A 683 -13.20 -18.94 50.23
C VAL A 683 -14.58 -18.57 50.77
N GLU A 684 -14.68 -17.43 51.45
CA GLU A 684 -15.92 -16.94 52.06
C GLU A 684 -16.45 -15.73 51.30
N ASN A 685 -17.75 -15.47 51.43
CA ASN A 685 -18.47 -14.34 50.84
C ASN A 685 -18.36 -14.26 49.31
N VAL A 686 -18.39 -15.41 48.64
CA VAL A 686 -18.47 -15.50 47.19
C VAL A 686 -19.89 -15.18 46.76
N GLN A 687 -20.10 -14.11 46.01
CA GLN A 687 -21.36 -13.78 45.35
C GLN A 687 -21.17 -13.84 43.83
N ILE A 688 -22.18 -14.33 43.13
CA ILE A 688 -22.13 -14.58 41.70
C ILE A 688 -23.24 -13.77 41.03
N ILE A 689 -22.89 -13.02 40.01
CA ILE A 689 -23.82 -12.30 39.16
C ILE A 689 -23.87 -13.02 37.82
N ARG A 690 -25.09 -13.26 37.33
CA ARG A 690 -25.36 -13.87 36.03
C ARG A 690 -26.14 -12.87 35.19
N ASP A 691 -25.50 -12.37 34.14
CA ASP A 691 -26.15 -11.64 33.06
C ASP A 691 -26.68 -12.67 32.06
N HIS A 692 -28.00 -12.82 32.00
CA HIS A 692 -28.67 -13.74 31.11
C HIS A 692 -28.69 -13.28 29.65
N THR A 693 -28.26 -12.05 29.36
CA THR A 693 -28.17 -11.48 28.01
C THR A 693 -26.81 -11.70 27.35
N ARG A 694 -25.78 -12.04 28.13
CA ARG A 694 -24.42 -12.35 27.69
C ARG A 694 -24.12 -13.83 28.01
N GLY A 695 -23.67 -14.62 27.02
CA GLY A 695 -23.32 -16.03 27.25
C GLY A 695 -24.49 -16.99 27.56
N HIS A 696 -25.26 -17.40 26.54
CA HIS A 696 -26.23 -18.50 26.70
C HIS A 696 -25.53 -19.87 26.64
N HIS A 697 -25.32 -20.53 27.79
CA HIS A 697 -24.86 -21.93 27.82
C HIS A 697 -26.02 -22.92 27.66
N SER A 698 -26.07 -23.61 26.52
CA SER A 698 -26.71 -24.93 26.37
C SER A 698 -25.64 -25.99 26.57
N GLY A 699 -25.73 -26.82 27.62
CA GLY A 699 -24.68 -27.78 27.99
C GLY A 699 -24.17 -28.61 26.81
N LEU A 700 -22.87 -28.50 26.50
CA LEU A 700 -22.18 -29.33 25.50
C LEU A 700 -21.41 -30.46 26.19
N GLN A 701 -21.34 -31.63 25.54
CA GLN A 701 -20.91 -32.91 26.12
C GLN A 701 -19.43 -33.01 26.54
N TRP A 702 -18.58 -31.99 26.31
CA TRP A 702 -17.10 -32.14 26.41
C TRP A 702 -16.36 -30.95 27.08
N GLY A 703 -16.88 -30.44 28.20
CA GLY A 703 -16.09 -29.59 29.12
C GLY A 703 -16.44 -28.09 29.15
N ASP A 704 -17.31 -27.63 28.26
CA ASP A 704 -17.80 -26.24 28.23
C ASP A 704 -19.12 -26.08 29.01
N ASP A 705 -19.21 -26.71 30.18
CA ASP A 705 -20.36 -26.57 31.08
C ASP A 705 -20.03 -25.83 32.37
N THR A 706 -18.78 -25.37 32.53
CA THR A 706 -18.34 -24.66 33.73
C THR A 706 -18.91 -23.24 33.75
N LEU A 707 -19.66 -22.93 34.81
CA LEU A 707 -20.17 -21.59 35.12
C LEU A 707 -19.07 -20.74 35.77
N LEU A 708 -18.40 -21.30 36.77
CA LEU A 708 -17.21 -20.74 37.40
C LEU A 708 -16.33 -21.86 37.94
N ARG A 709 -15.03 -21.62 38.04
CA ARG A 709 -14.06 -22.55 38.63
C ARG A 709 -12.98 -21.83 39.43
N LEU A 710 -12.75 -22.29 40.66
CA LEU A 710 -11.66 -21.86 41.54
C LEU A 710 -10.58 -22.95 41.55
N THR A 711 -9.39 -22.63 41.03
CA THR A 711 -8.29 -23.59 40.86
C THR A 711 -7.08 -23.22 41.72
N LEU A 712 -6.52 -24.21 42.42
CA LEU A 712 -5.25 -24.07 43.14
C LEU A 712 -4.21 -25.04 42.60
N ARG A 713 -2.95 -24.59 42.57
CA ARG A 713 -1.76 -25.40 42.30
C ARG A 713 -0.90 -25.55 43.54
N ASN A 714 -0.16 -26.66 43.56
CA ASN A 714 0.87 -26.94 44.54
C ASN A 714 2.22 -26.66 43.88
N SER A 715 3.04 -25.78 44.46
CA SER A 715 4.33 -25.39 43.89
C SER A 715 5.31 -26.55 43.66
N ALA A 716 5.13 -27.68 44.36
CA ALA A 716 5.90 -28.90 44.11
C ALA A 716 5.55 -29.57 42.77
N PHE A 717 4.41 -29.22 42.18
CA PHE A 717 3.88 -29.75 40.92
C PHE A 717 3.27 -28.60 40.09
N PRO A 718 4.09 -27.67 39.58
CA PRO A 718 3.60 -26.41 39.00
C PRO A 718 2.83 -26.57 37.68
N ASN A 719 2.95 -27.72 37.01
CA ASN A 719 2.33 -28.01 35.71
C ASN A 719 0.98 -28.74 35.81
N GLN A 720 0.43 -28.91 37.01
CA GLN A 720 -0.85 -29.58 37.22
C GLN A 720 -1.67 -28.92 38.32
N ASP A 721 -2.97 -28.92 38.15
CA ASP A 721 -3.91 -28.39 39.13
C ASP A 721 -3.99 -29.34 40.33
N ALA A 722 -3.81 -28.79 41.54
CA ALA A 722 -3.85 -29.58 42.76
C ALA A 722 -5.28 -29.97 43.11
N PHE A 723 -6.18 -29.01 43.16
CA PHE A 723 -7.61 -29.26 43.21
C PHE A 723 -8.36 -28.05 42.66
N TRP A 724 -9.61 -28.25 42.28
CA TRP A 724 -10.50 -27.17 41.91
C TRP A 724 -11.94 -27.49 42.28
N VAL A 725 -12.69 -26.44 42.56
CA VAL A 725 -14.14 -26.48 42.80
C VAL A 725 -14.82 -25.64 41.73
N ALA A 726 -15.99 -26.08 41.28
CA ALA A 726 -16.71 -25.38 40.23
C ALA A 726 -18.22 -25.50 40.42
N LEU A 727 -18.93 -24.52 39.86
CA LEU A 727 -20.34 -24.66 39.49
C LEU A 727 -20.39 -24.90 37.99
N ARG A 728 -21.30 -25.76 37.55
CA ARG A 728 -21.50 -26.12 36.13
C ARG A 728 -22.97 -26.14 35.76
N VAL A 729 -23.30 -25.94 34.49
CA VAL A 729 -24.66 -25.95 33.94
C VAL A 729 -24.87 -27.21 33.11
N VAL A 730 -25.71 -28.12 33.60
CA VAL A 730 -26.00 -29.39 32.93
C VAL A 730 -27.50 -29.51 32.74
N SER A 731 -27.95 -29.73 31.51
CA SER A 731 -29.38 -29.84 31.18
C SER A 731 -30.21 -28.65 31.68
N GLY A 732 -29.63 -27.44 31.65
CA GLY A 732 -30.26 -26.20 32.10
C GLY A 732 -30.31 -26.01 33.62
N ARG A 733 -29.66 -26.87 34.41
CA ARG A 733 -29.62 -26.80 35.88
C ARG A 733 -28.21 -26.50 36.38
N ILE A 734 -28.09 -25.69 37.43
CA ILE A 734 -26.79 -25.45 38.08
C ILE A 734 -26.48 -26.64 38.98
N THR A 735 -25.30 -27.23 38.84
CA THR A 735 -24.80 -28.27 39.74
C THR A 735 -23.35 -28.00 40.14
N ARG A 736 -22.83 -28.82 41.04
CA ARG A 736 -21.48 -28.73 41.59
C ARG A 736 -20.50 -29.63 40.85
N TYR A 737 -19.24 -29.25 40.87
CA TYR A 737 -18.14 -30.12 40.49
C TYR A 737 -16.96 -29.91 41.42
N PHE A 738 -16.27 -31.00 41.76
CA PHE A 738 -15.06 -31.00 42.55
C PHE A 738 -14.04 -31.92 41.91
N TYR A 739 -12.79 -31.50 41.89
CA TYR A 739 -11.66 -32.31 41.47
C TYR A 739 -10.46 -32.12 42.40
N SER A 740 -9.69 -33.19 42.65
CA SER A 740 -8.43 -33.15 43.37
C SER A 740 -7.44 -34.16 42.82
N ASN A 741 -6.24 -33.72 42.51
CA ASN A 741 -5.19 -34.53 41.93
C ASN A 741 -4.47 -35.40 42.96
N TYR A 742 -4.13 -36.62 42.54
CA TYR A 742 -3.55 -37.61 43.45
C TYR A 742 -2.11 -37.32 43.90
N GLU A 743 -1.31 -36.61 43.09
CA GLU A 743 0.11 -36.32 43.38
C GLU A 743 0.28 -35.00 44.10
N SER A 744 -0.54 -34.00 43.76
CA SER A 744 -0.39 -32.62 44.20
C SER A 744 -1.39 -32.17 45.28
N ALA A 745 -2.45 -32.93 45.54
CA ALA A 745 -3.41 -32.68 46.63
C ALA A 745 -3.77 -33.96 47.41
N PHE A 746 -4.96 -34.54 47.18
CA PHE A 746 -5.41 -35.75 47.85
C PHE A 746 -6.23 -36.66 46.92
N SER A 747 -6.20 -37.96 47.19
CA SER A 747 -6.85 -39.00 46.38
C SER A 747 -7.51 -40.10 47.22
N HIS A 748 -8.51 -40.75 46.66
CA HIS A 748 -9.24 -41.86 47.26
C HIS A 748 -8.63 -43.22 46.85
N PRO A 749 -8.47 -44.19 47.77
CA PRO A 749 -7.77 -45.45 47.51
C PRO A 749 -8.51 -46.41 46.56
N ASP A 750 -9.83 -46.27 46.45
CA ASP A 750 -10.64 -47.06 45.50
C ASP A 750 -10.51 -46.55 44.06
N ASN A 751 -9.84 -45.41 43.86
CA ASN A 751 -9.44 -44.95 42.54
C ASN A 751 -8.02 -45.44 42.26
N ASN A 752 -7.88 -46.26 41.24
CA ASN A 752 -6.72 -47.05 40.85
C ASN A 752 -5.60 -46.19 40.21
N SER A 753 -5.12 -45.17 40.94
CA SER A 753 -4.07 -44.19 40.57
C SER A 753 -4.54 -42.96 39.76
N TRP A 754 -5.81 -42.56 39.93
CA TRP A 754 -6.39 -41.39 39.26
C TRP A 754 -6.97 -40.41 40.28
N ASP A 755 -7.14 -39.17 39.84
CA ASP A 755 -7.63 -38.03 40.61
C ASP A 755 -9.01 -38.28 41.26
N ASN A 756 -9.35 -37.55 42.32
CA ASN A 756 -10.70 -37.51 42.86
C ASN A 756 -11.55 -36.55 42.04
N TRP A 757 -12.74 -36.97 41.66
CA TRP A 757 -13.72 -36.12 40.98
C TRP A 757 -15.12 -36.46 41.47
N GLU A 758 -15.96 -35.44 41.64
CA GLU A 758 -17.33 -35.56 42.14
C GLU A 758 -18.23 -34.53 41.47
N SER A 759 -19.45 -34.94 41.16
CA SER A 759 -20.53 -34.09 40.65
C SER A 759 -21.90 -34.72 40.97
N ASP A 760 -23.00 -34.00 40.73
CA ASP A 760 -24.31 -34.65 40.66
C ASP A 760 -24.47 -35.33 39.31
N TRP A 761 -24.33 -36.66 39.27
CA TRP A 761 -24.41 -37.46 38.05
C TRP A 761 -25.83 -37.94 37.72
N ASN A 762 -26.86 -37.43 38.41
CA ASN A 762 -28.25 -37.71 38.05
C ASN A 762 -28.61 -37.03 36.71
N GLU A 763 -29.57 -37.61 36.00
CA GLU A 763 -30.09 -37.08 34.73
C GLU A 763 -31.60 -36.82 34.84
N PRO A 764 -32.06 -35.55 34.96
CA PRO A 764 -31.25 -34.34 35.13
C PRO A 764 -30.68 -34.22 36.57
N PRO A 765 -29.60 -33.44 36.77
CA PRO A 765 -29.03 -33.24 38.10
C PRO A 765 -29.94 -32.41 39.00
N THR A 766 -29.66 -32.41 40.31
CA THR A 766 -30.31 -31.49 41.24
C THR A 766 -29.93 -30.06 40.88
N ASP A 767 -30.92 -29.21 40.70
CA ASP A 767 -30.68 -27.79 40.45
C ASP A 767 -30.38 -27.06 41.75
N LEU A 768 -29.15 -26.57 41.86
CA LEU A 768 -28.66 -25.84 43.01
C LEU A 768 -29.02 -24.36 42.93
N ALA A 769 -29.53 -23.84 41.80
CA ALA A 769 -29.77 -22.41 41.63
C ALA A 769 -30.58 -21.79 42.79
N PRO A 770 -31.73 -22.34 43.21
CA PRO A 770 -32.51 -21.77 44.31
C PRO A 770 -31.76 -21.83 45.66
N ALA A 771 -31.00 -22.90 45.90
CA ALA A 771 -30.24 -23.05 47.14
C ALA A 771 -29.01 -22.12 47.22
N LEU A 772 -28.49 -21.71 46.05
CA LEU A 772 -27.44 -20.70 45.91
C LEU A 772 -27.99 -19.26 46.09
N GLY A 773 -29.30 -19.08 46.15
CA GLY A 773 -29.94 -17.77 46.31
C GLY A 773 -30.20 -17.04 44.99
N PHE A 774 -30.13 -17.73 43.85
CA PHE A 774 -30.51 -17.17 42.55
C PHE A 774 -32.04 -17.12 42.42
N SER A 775 -32.58 -15.99 41.95
CA SER A 775 -34.01 -15.84 41.65
C SER A 775 -34.41 -16.63 40.40
N GLY A 776 -33.51 -16.74 39.42
CA GLY A 776 -33.76 -17.37 38.13
C GLY A 776 -34.60 -16.53 37.15
N HIS A 777 -34.79 -15.24 37.44
CA HIS A 777 -35.63 -14.33 36.67
C HIS A 777 -34.91 -13.01 36.35
N GLY A 778 -35.39 -12.28 35.34
CA GLY A 778 -34.79 -11.02 34.87
C GLY A 778 -33.63 -11.20 33.88
N SER A 779 -33.11 -10.06 33.37
CA SER A 779 -31.93 -10.04 32.51
C SER A 779 -30.63 -10.26 33.30
N VAL A 780 -30.64 -10.03 34.62
CA VAL A 780 -29.52 -10.23 35.53
C VAL A 780 -30.05 -10.82 36.84
N ASP A 781 -29.33 -11.79 37.40
CA ASP A 781 -29.66 -12.47 38.66
C ASP A 781 -28.39 -12.64 39.52
N MET A 782 -28.53 -12.58 40.85
CA MET A 782 -27.42 -12.57 41.81
C MET A 782 -27.60 -13.63 42.89
N SER A 783 -26.52 -14.31 43.28
CA SER A 783 -26.52 -15.30 44.35
C SER A 783 -26.46 -14.67 45.75
N ASP A 784 -26.85 -15.45 46.77
CA ASP A 784 -26.48 -15.19 48.16
C ASP A 784 -24.96 -15.27 48.35
N ARG A 785 -24.47 -14.87 49.54
CA ARG A 785 -23.07 -15.09 49.94
C ARG A 785 -22.79 -16.56 50.18
N LEU A 786 -21.87 -17.11 49.39
CA LEU A 786 -21.47 -18.51 49.42
C LEU A 786 -20.09 -18.69 50.04
N ARG A 787 -19.93 -19.83 50.72
CA ARG A 787 -18.64 -20.34 51.15
C ARG A 787 -18.35 -21.66 50.46
N PHE A 788 -17.22 -21.70 49.76
CA PHE A 788 -16.64 -22.92 49.23
C PHE A 788 -15.58 -23.41 50.21
N ARG A 789 -15.67 -24.67 50.65
CA ARG A 789 -14.75 -25.22 51.67
C ARG A 789 -14.36 -26.64 51.37
N ILE A 790 -13.08 -26.94 51.56
CA ILE A 790 -12.52 -28.29 51.65
C ILE A 790 -11.87 -28.43 53.03
N GLU A 791 -12.36 -29.36 53.82
CA GLU A 791 -11.79 -29.69 55.12
C GLU A 791 -11.29 -31.13 55.15
N GLY A 792 -10.10 -31.34 55.67
CA GLY A 792 -9.47 -32.65 55.82
C GLY A 792 -9.11 -32.92 57.27
N SER A 793 -9.33 -34.15 57.73
CA SER A 793 -8.86 -34.60 59.04
C SER A 793 -8.27 -36.01 58.97
N SER A 794 -7.27 -36.28 59.81
CA SER A 794 -6.66 -37.62 59.91
C SER A 794 -6.30 -37.98 61.35
N PRO A 795 -6.44 -39.25 61.75
CA PRO A 795 -5.93 -39.77 63.01
C PRO A 795 -4.39 -39.83 63.07
N GLY A 796 -3.68 -39.37 62.02
CA GLY A 796 -2.22 -39.36 61.91
C GLY A 796 -1.66 -40.36 60.90
N SER A 797 -2.50 -40.97 60.07
CA SER A 797 -2.10 -41.84 58.95
C SER A 797 -1.92 -41.04 57.67
N ARG A 798 -1.06 -41.53 56.77
CA ARG A 798 -0.92 -41.02 55.39
C ARG A 798 -2.02 -41.53 54.44
N THR A 799 -2.74 -42.58 54.81
CA THR A 799 -3.70 -43.29 53.96
C THR A 799 -5.05 -43.50 54.66
N ASN A 800 -5.43 -42.55 55.53
CA ASN A 800 -6.71 -42.60 56.24
C ASN A 800 -7.22 -41.17 56.56
N TRP A 801 -7.15 -40.28 55.59
CA TRP A 801 -7.71 -38.95 55.68
C TRP A 801 -9.21 -38.98 55.35
N THR A 802 -9.98 -38.13 56.00
CA THR A 802 -11.36 -37.83 55.63
C THR A 802 -11.42 -36.41 55.14
N PHE A 803 -11.82 -36.22 53.87
CA PHE A 803 -12.00 -34.91 53.27
C PHE A 803 -13.48 -34.64 53.02
N THR A 804 -13.94 -33.43 53.32
CA THR A 804 -15.30 -32.97 53.00
C THR A 804 -15.20 -31.72 52.13
N PHE A 805 -15.76 -31.79 50.93
CA PHE A 805 -16.06 -30.63 50.10
C PHE A 805 -17.47 -30.15 50.43
N SER A 806 -17.66 -28.84 50.59
CA SER A 806 -18.97 -28.25 50.83
C SER A 806 -19.13 -26.86 50.20
N ILE A 807 -20.36 -26.59 49.77
CA ILE A 807 -20.86 -25.26 49.42
C ILE A 807 -21.89 -24.89 50.48
N PHE A 808 -21.70 -23.76 51.13
CA PHE A 808 -22.55 -23.29 52.22
C PHE A 808 -23.11 -21.90 51.88
N ASN A 809 -24.42 -21.75 51.96
CA ASN A 809 -25.07 -20.46 51.83
C ASN A 809 -25.01 -19.77 53.20
N GLN A 810 -24.23 -18.69 53.28
CA GLN A 810 -23.94 -17.97 54.52
C GLN A 810 -25.10 -17.09 54.98
N ASP A 811 -26.00 -16.72 54.07
CA ASP A 811 -27.12 -15.84 54.34
C ASP A 811 -28.30 -16.60 54.93
N THR A 812 -28.60 -17.78 54.38
CA THR A 812 -29.59 -18.71 54.95
C THR A 812 -29.01 -19.60 56.05
N ASN A 813 -27.69 -19.63 56.19
CA ASN A 813 -26.94 -20.51 57.11
C ASN A 813 -27.26 -22.00 56.86
N THR A 814 -27.29 -22.41 55.58
CA THR A 814 -27.60 -23.77 55.15
C THR A 814 -26.52 -24.38 54.25
N THR A 815 -26.39 -25.70 54.28
CA THR A 815 -25.52 -26.42 53.35
C THR A 815 -26.23 -26.59 52.01
N VAL A 816 -25.66 -26.03 50.95
CA VAL A 816 -26.15 -26.17 49.57
C VAL A 816 -25.78 -27.54 49.02
N ALA A 817 -24.51 -27.92 49.18
CA ALA A 817 -24.03 -29.24 48.79
C ALA A 817 -22.85 -29.67 49.67
N SER A 818 -22.70 -30.97 49.89
CA SER A 818 -21.58 -31.54 50.64
C SER A 818 -21.29 -32.97 50.21
N THR A 819 -20.01 -33.30 50.06
CA THR A 819 -19.54 -34.65 49.75
C THR A 819 -18.33 -34.99 50.62
N THR A 820 -18.36 -36.16 51.27
CA THR A 820 -17.27 -36.65 52.13
C THR A 820 -16.57 -37.86 51.50
N PHE A 821 -15.25 -37.76 51.38
CA PHE A 821 -14.35 -38.81 50.92
C PHE A 821 -13.58 -39.37 52.12
N ALA A 822 -13.84 -40.63 52.47
CA ALA A 822 -13.13 -41.32 53.55
C ALA A 822 -11.85 -41.99 53.02
N SER A 823 -11.00 -42.49 53.92
CA SER A 823 -9.82 -43.32 53.60
C SER A 823 -8.81 -42.69 52.60
N CYS A 824 -8.83 -41.37 52.41
CA CYS A 824 -8.01 -40.68 51.43
C CYS A 824 -6.51 -40.71 51.77
N ALA A 825 -5.68 -40.64 50.73
CA ALA A 825 -4.27 -40.36 50.80
C ALA A 825 -4.01 -38.87 50.54
N LEU A 826 -3.00 -38.31 51.22
CA LEU A 826 -2.58 -36.92 51.08
C LEU A 826 -1.18 -36.86 50.45
N ALA A 827 -0.99 -35.96 49.49
CA ALA A 827 0.30 -35.69 48.88
C ALA A 827 1.36 -35.37 49.94
N LEU A 828 2.59 -35.84 49.72
CA LEU A 828 3.66 -35.73 50.71
C LEU A 828 4.02 -34.27 51.04
N SER A 829 4.01 -33.40 50.03
CA SER A 829 4.27 -31.96 50.19
C SER A 829 3.20 -31.28 51.06
N VAL A 830 1.94 -31.68 50.91
CA VAL A 830 0.83 -31.17 51.71
C VAL A 830 0.90 -31.73 53.14
N HIS A 831 1.13 -33.03 53.29
CA HIS A 831 1.22 -33.69 54.60
C HIS A 831 2.35 -33.14 55.48
N ASN A 832 3.49 -32.78 54.88
CA ASN A 832 4.64 -32.22 55.59
C ASN A 832 4.58 -30.69 55.76
N ASN A 833 3.49 -30.03 55.32
CA ASN A 833 3.34 -28.58 55.29
C ASN A 833 4.52 -27.88 54.57
N SER A 834 4.98 -28.46 53.45
CA SER A 834 6.05 -27.91 52.62
C SER A 834 5.56 -27.42 51.26
N ALA A 835 4.27 -27.53 50.98
CA ALA A 835 3.63 -27.02 49.77
C ALA A 835 3.42 -25.51 49.89
N THR A 836 3.81 -24.76 48.86
CA THR A 836 3.32 -23.40 48.64
C THR A 836 2.14 -23.50 47.69
N TRP A 837 1.02 -22.90 48.06
CA TRP A 837 -0.17 -22.84 47.22
C TRP A 837 -0.09 -21.62 46.32
N GLN A 838 -0.39 -21.81 45.03
CA GLN A 838 -0.24 -20.79 44.01
C GLN A 838 -1.35 -20.91 42.95
N ASP A 839 -1.54 -19.86 42.16
CA ASP A 839 -2.41 -19.89 40.99
C ASP A 839 -1.75 -20.62 39.80
N GLN A 840 -2.38 -20.57 38.63
CA GLN A 840 -1.86 -21.17 37.41
C GLN A 840 -0.67 -20.41 36.79
N SER A 841 -0.45 -19.14 37.15
CA SER A 841 0.71 -18.34 36.75
C SER A 841 1.95 -18.58 37.64
N GLY A 842 1.73 -19.14 38.84
CA GLY A 842 2.78 -19.44 39.82
C GLY A 842 2.88 -18.41 40.96
N ALA A 843 1.96 -17.47 41.04
CA ALA A 843 1.90 -16.47 42.11
C ALA A 843 1.44 -17.12 43.43
N PRO A 844 2.25 -17.03 44.51
CA PRO A 844 1.96 -17.71 45.77
C PRO A 844 0.84 -17.02 46.56
N GLY A 845 0.04 -17.82 47.28
CA GLY A 845 -1.00 -17.32 48.19
C GLY A 845 -2.33 -16.97 47.53
N ILE A 846 -2.43 -17.09 46.20
CA ILE A 846 -3.64 -16.81 45.42
C ILE A 846 -4.12 -18.07 44.66
N TYR A 847 -5.27 -17.96 43.99
CA TYR A 847 -5.90 -19.02 43.21
C TYR A 847 -6.23 -18.48 41.80
N SER A 848 -6.47 -19.37 40.85
CA SER A 848 -6.99 -18.97 39.53
C SER A 848 -8.51 -19.05 39.52
N LEU A 849 -9.15 -17.95 39.13
CA LEU A 849 -10.58 -17.86 38.88
C LEU A 849 -10.84 -18.00 37.38
N TYR A 850 -11.71 -18.92 37.01
CA TYR A 850 -12.31 -18.98 35.68
C TYR A 850 -13.79 -18.62 35.81
N GLN A 851 -14.24 -17.71 34.96
CA GLN A 851 -15.63 -17.26 34.85
C GLN A 851 -16.07 -17.48 33.40
N ASN A 852 -17.33 -17.92 33.24
CA ASN A 852 -17.94 -17.96 31.93
C ASN A 852 -18.33 -16.54 31.47
N ASP A 853 -18.54 -16.35 30.16
CA ASP A 853 -19.14 -15.12 29.65
C ASP A 853 -20.55 -14.92 30.25
N GLY A 854 -20.88 -13.68 30.61
CA GLY A 854 -22.08 -13.36 31.40
C GLY A 854 -22.03 -13.75 32.88
N VAL A 855 -20.94 -14.35 33.38
CA VAL A 855 -20.76 -14.65 34.81
C VAL A 855 -19.70 -13.75 35.41
N ARG A 856 -20.03 -13.10 36.53
CA ARG A 856 -19.08 -12.37 37.36
C ARG A 856 -19.13 -12.91 38.78
N VAL A 857 -17.97 -13.03 39.41
CA VAL A 857 -17.80 -13.52 40.78
C VAL A 857 -17.13 -12.41 41.57
N PHE A 858 -17.75 -12.06 42.68
CA PHE A 858 -17.25 -11.07 43.63
C PHE A 858 -17.01 -11.75 44.97
N ILE A 859 -15.88 -11.44 45.60
CA ILE A 859 -15.50 -11.94 46.91
C ILE A 859 -15.32 -10.73 47.79
N HIS A 860 -16.34 -10.46 48.60
CA HIS A 860 -16.51 -9.14 49.23
C HIS A 860 -16.88 -9.27 50.71
N SER A 861 -16.39 -8.40 51.60
CA SER A 861 -16.65 -8.54 53.05
C SER A 861 -18.08 -8.21 53.43
N ALA A 862 -18.66 -7.24 52.73
CA ALA A 862 -20.07 -6.90 52.86
C ALA A 862 -20.91 -7.64 51.82
N ARG A 863 -22.22 -7.58 52.00
CA ARG A 863 -23.17 -8.08 51.01
C ARG A 863 -23.22 -7.14 49.81
N LEU A 864 -23.06 -7.65 48.58
CA LEU A 864 -23.16 -6.83 47.37
C LEU A 864 -24.48 -6.06 47.31
N ASP A 865 -25.60 -6.69 47.68
CA ASP A 865 -26.94 -6.06 47.69
C ASP A 865 -27.10 -4.89 48.67
N THR A 866 -26.10 -4.62 49.52
CA THR A 866 -26.07 -3.44 50.39
C THR A 866 -25.30 -2.26 49.80
N THR A 867 -24.61 -2.48 48.69
CA THR A 867 -23.95 -1.42 47.92
C THR A 867 -24.96 -0.79 46.96
N THR A 868 -24.80 0.50 46.68
CA THR A 868 -25.70 1.22 45.77
C THR A 868 -25.67 0.65 44.35
N ALA A 869 -24.52 0.11 43.91
CA ALA A 869 -24.32 -0.43 42.57
C ALA A 869 -25.10 -1.73 42.32
N PHE A 870 -25.15 -2.62 43.31
CA PHE A 870 -25.77 -3.95 43.16
C PHE A 870 -27.15 -4.06 43.85
N ALA A 871 -27.57 -3.06 44.63
CA ALA A 871 -28.88 -3.04 45.30
C ALA A 871 -30.07 -3.18 44.33
N ALA A 872 -29.91 -2.77 43.07
CA ALA A 872 -30.96 -2.86 42.05
C ALA A 872 -31.27 -4.31 41.61
N TRP A 873 -30.40 -5.26 41.92
CA TRP A 873 -30.49 -6.65 41.47
C TRP A 873 -30.86 -7.63 42.58
N LYS A 874 -31.17 -7.12 43.78
CA LYS A 874 -31.69 -7.93 44.87
C LYS A 874 -33.15 -8.31 44.60
N ASP A 875 -33.53 -9.53 44.94
CA ASP A 875 -34.90 -10.01 45.06
C ASP A 875 -35.04 -10.54 46.51
N SER A 876 -35.74 -9.80 47.38
CA SER A 876 -35.74 -10.06 48.83
C SER A 876 -36.69 -11.17 49.26
N ASP A 877 -37.72 -11.49 48.48
CA ASP A 877 -38.68 -12.54 48.79
C ASP A 877 -38.68 -13.72 47.80
N ASN A 878 -37.78 -13.67 46.82
CA ASN A 878 -37.51 -14.70 45.81
C ASN A 878 -38.72 -15.00 44.94
N ASP A 879 -39.46 -13.97 44.54
CA ASP A 879 -40.65 -14.09 43.71
C ASP A 879 -40.39 -13.87 42.21
N GLY A 880 -39.16 -13.48 41.88
CA GLY A 880 -38.67 -13.28 40.52
C GLY A 880 -38.71 -11.83 40.04
N MET A 881 -39.12 -10.87 40.88
CA MET A 881 -38.98 -9.43 40.63
C MET A 881 -37.85 -8.86 41.50
N THR A 882 -37.16 -7.81 41.04
CA THR A 882 -36.14 -7.16 41.88
C THR A 882 -36.75 -6.16 42.83
N ASP A 883 -36.17 -5.99 44.03
CA ASP A 883 -36.47 -4.96 45.01
C ASP A 883 -36.60 -3.57 44.35
N ALA A 884 -35.73 -3.24 43.40
CA ALA A 884 -35.76 -1.94 42.72
C ALA A 884 -36.98 -1.79 41.81
N TRP A 885 -37.35 -2.86 41.09
CA TRP A 885 -38.57 -2.90 40.31
C TRP A 885 -39.80 -2.78 41.21
N GLU A 886 -39.87 -3.56 42.27
CA GLU A 886 -40.99 -3.53 43.21
C GLU A 886 -41.14 -2.17 43.89
N ASN A 887 -40.04 -1.54 44.30
CA ASN A 887 -40.08 -0.18 44.85
C ASN A 887 -40.53 0.87 43.82
N LEU A 888 -40.16 0.70 42.54
CA LEU A 888 -40.56 1.60 41.45
C LEU A 888 -42.06 1.48 41.16
N HIS A 889 -42.60 0.26 41.16
CA HIS A 889 -44.00 -0.05 40.84
C HIS A 889 -44.91 -0.13 42.08
N GLY A 890 -44.36 0.04 43.28
CA GLY A 890 -45.11 0.10 44.54
C GLY A 890 -45.56 -1.26 45.09
N PHE A 891 -44.89 -2.34 44.69
CA PHE A 891 -45.08 -3.69 45.21
C PHE A 891 -44.33 -3.89 46.54
N ASP A 892 -44.72 -4.89 47.32
CA ASP A 892 -44.10 -5.20 48.61
C ASP A 892 -43.03 -6.27 48.45
N LYS A 893 -41.78 -5.79 48.30
CA LYS A 893 -40.53 -6.57 48.22
C LYS A 893 -40.26 -7.63 49.29
N ASN A 894 -41.17 -7.85 50.24
CA ASN A 894 -41.05 -8.91 51.25
C ASN A 894 -42.25 -9.86 51.20
N ASN A 895 -43.12 -9.74 50.20
CA ASN A 895 -44.34 -10.49 50.02
C ASN A 895 -44.37 -11.14 48.62
N PRO A 896 -43.93 -12.41 48.49
CA PRO A 896 -43.74 -13.07 47.20
C PRO A 896 -45.05 -13.41 46.48
N ALA A 897 -46.19 -13.05 47.07
CA ALA A 897 -47.50 -13.28 46.49
C ALA A 897 -47.87 -12.19 45.47
N ASP A 898 -47.26 -11.01 45.53
CA ASP A 898 -47.61 -9.92 44.64
C ASP A 898 -47.03 -10.06 43.22
N ALA A 899 -45.93 -10.80 43.00
CA ALA A 899 -45.53 -11.27 41.66
C ALA A 899 -46.67 -11.92 40.85
N SER A 900 -47.58 -12.60 41.55
CA SER A 900 -48.70 -13.32 40.95
C SER A 900 -49.99 -12.49 40.80
N LEU A 901 -49.99 -11.26 41.32
CA LEU A 901 -51.10 -10.33 41.14
C LEU A 901 -51.02 -9.68 39.76
N ASP A 902 -52.18 -9.29 39.26
CA ASP A 902 -52.35 -8.43 38.09
C ASP A 902 -52.80 -7.08 38.65
N ALA A 903 -51.82 -6.22 38.98
CA ALA A 903 -52.08 -5.01 39.76
C ALA A 903 -52.85 -3.95 38.97
N ASP A 904 -52.68 -3.90 37.65
CA ASP A 904 -53.31 -2.93 36.76
C ASP A 904 -54.54 -3.48 36.00
N ASN A 905 -54.78 -4.79 36.08
CA ASN A 905 -55.87 -5.56 35.45
C ASN A 905 -55.78 -5.62 33.92
N ASP A 906 -54.57 -5.62 33.36
CA ASP A 906 -54.35 -5.76 31.91
C ASP A 906 -54.30 -7.22 31.43
N GLY A 907 -54.24 -8.17 32.37
CA GLY A 907 -54.20 -9.61 32.13
C GLY A 907 -52.81 -10.25 32.20
N LEU A 908 -51.78 -9.49 32.52
CA LEU A 908 -50.45 -9.97 32.88
C LEU A 908 -50.26 -9.93 34.40
N THR A 909 -49.49 -10.86 34.95
CA THR A 909 -49.07 -10.74 36.36
C THR A 909 -47.87 -9.80 36.46
N ASN A 910 -47.67 -9.16 37.61
CA ASN A 910 -46.54 -8.27 37.88
C ASN A 910 -45.19 -8.88 37.45
N LEU A 911 -44.98 -10.18 37.71
CA LEU A 911 -43.79 -10.91 37.25
C LEU A 911 -43.67 -11.00 35.71
N GLN A 912 -44.78 -11.22 35.00
CA GLN A 912 -44.77 -11.27 33.54
C GLN A 912 -44.43 -9.91 32.94
N GLU A 913 -44.87 -8.83 33.59
CA GLU A 913 -44.55 -7.46 33.20
C GLU A 913 -43.08 -7.14 33.43
N PHE A 914 -42.53 -7.50 34.59
CA PHE A 914 -41.10 -7.41 34.87
C PHE A 914 -40.26 -8.13 33.80
N LEU A 915 -40.62 -9.37 33.47
CA LEU A 915 -39.90 -10.16 32.45
C LEU A 915 -40.05 -9.56 31.03
N ALA A 916 -41.12 -8.80 30.78
CA ALA A 916 -41.36 -8.12 29.50
C ALA A 916 -40.81 -6.68 29.47
N GLY A 917 -40.37 -6.13 30.61
CA GLY A 917 -40.03 -4.72 30.75
C GLY A 917 -41.22 -3.78 30.56
N THR A 918 -42.44 -4.24 30.87
CA THR A 918 -43.70 -3.47 30.78
C THR A 918 -44.16 -3.06 32.18
N ASN A 919 -45.19 -2.23 32.30
CA ASN A 919 -45.38 -1.35 33.46
C ASN A 919 -46.49 -1.76 34.42
#